data_AF-A0AAW8RFF1-F1
#
_entry.id   AF-A0AAW8RFF1-F1
#
_cell.length_a   1.000
_cell.length_b   1.000
_cell.length_c   1.000
_cell.angle_alpha   90.00
_cell.angle_beta   90.00
_cell.angle_gamma   90.00
#
_symmetry.space_group_name_H-M   'P 1'
#
loop_
_entity.id
_entity.type
_entity.pdbx_description
1 polymer ?
#
loop_
_entity_poly.entity_id
_entity_poly.type
_entity_poly.pdbx_seq_one_letter_code
_entity_poly.pdbx_strand_id
1 'polypeptide(L)'
;MEKLNKRRFKLTSNSLKKTLTISAIVLTLMGPGLPAIAYAAEGTENEYSQDSVKPDLDETINKVELTEDIIKPDLDEVINKVELTEDTINPDSTEIIDEGNQEQTNNQLNSNTETYATSVEVQDWNSMKRALEDSSVTDIKMVSNINVGSSVKVAGTRKSIDASGYTLNMKGYNISGVRAGKYNLSNVVLAETSSKGGPFSSTELNVEVTYSNVTHSGEGFMNLSKGVFNLVGTINSTVPNSGNTSITASSLNVLADSNVTMINNTKYSAIDLVSTSGGGLEVANGSTLKVTSLGNTIDTGTSNRVDLYGSLIVESKNGIGLKLGNYTNLTTSSILSINAKEQSISGDKSKLEFLEGTEADITSTSKTSGVTASRIWVRDYASLKVLGSGTGSAVQILSEDGFEATDLSNIDIRSMGTAPALGSSTRFYPFVLNSNSGIKTWSVNYTENADQSKYYAGPIKSSFKQKYNTTSDKHETNQKNQIELSSNNSAFLSEFLSPEVGRIATGKYAIPSDYEEPTLISPDKIEIEKGSIFDPLKVDGLSASDYKGTDISDLIKYTGSVDTNIPGEYTITYSVADSFGVVTTKDMLVVVKEEQTLQPTTINELTTESTQVSGTAEPNSFIEIKVGNEVIASGKVGSDGKYNLTIPQQKVGTKVTAVAKLNGQSSEAYTVVKEGPVSTVGTITPSEYKLGDSEIKGTYTGDVAKARVTINGQVQAWGGTFNNGTFTYYVGSNKIKDGDIVTISGYDKNDKLLDTKPVKIIKVTQGTITPSEYKLGDSEIKGTYTGDVAKARVTINGQVQAWGGTFSNGTFTYYVGSNKIKDGDIVTISGYDKNDKLLDTKPVKIIKVTQGTITPSEYKLGDSEIKGTYTGDVAKARVTINGQVQAWGGTFNNGTFTYYVGSNKIKSGDNVTITAYDKNDKVLDANKVVKIKEDTAQGTITPSEYKLGDSEIKGTYTGDVAKARVTINGQVQGWGGTFNNGTFTYYVGSNKIKSGDNVTITAYDKNDKVLDANKVVKIN
;
A
#
# COMPACT_ATOMS: atom_id res chain seq x y z
N MET A 1 -38.05 -19.20 -3.35
CA MET A 1 -37.80 -18.10 -4.31
C MET A 1 -39.04 -17.91 -5.18
N GLU A 2 -40.06 -17.22 -4.68
CA GLU A 2 -41.22 -16.74 -5.46
C GLU A 2 -41.87 -15.58 -4.68
N LYS A 3 -42.44 -14.59 -5.38
CA LYS A 3 -43.04 -13.36 -4.79
C LYS A 3 -42.09 -12.63 -3.80
N LEU A 4 -41.24 -11.71 -4.25
CA LEU A 4 -41.68 -10.43 -4.81
C LEU A 4 -40.71 -9.91 -5.89
N ASN A 5 -41.24 -9.33 -6.97
CA ASN A 5 -40.43 -8.78 -8.05
C ASN A 5 -41.14 -7.57 -8.68
N LYS A 6 -40.67 -6.35 -8.37
CA LYS A 6 -40.86 -5.07 -9.11
C LYS A 6 -40.46 -3.87 -8.24
N ARG A 7 -39.29 -3.28 -8.53
CA ARG A 7 -39.16 -1.95 -9.18
C ARG A 7 -37.68 -1.69 -9.53
N ARG A 8 -37.46 -0.99 -10.64
CA ARG A 8 -36.15 -0.59 -11.19
C ARG A 8 -36.04 0.95 -11.16
N PHE A 9 -34.88 1.42 -11.62
CA PHE A 9 -34.44 2.80 -11.86
C PHE A 9 -33.74 3.46 -10.65
N LYS A 10 -32.46 3.89 -10.70
CA LYS A 10 -31.51 4.38 -11.74
C LYS A 10 -31.62 5.89 -12.02
N LEU A 11 -30.68 6.65 -11.44
CA LEU A 11 -30.11 7.98 -11.80
C LEU A 11 -28.85 8.10 -10.90
N THR A 12 -27.59 8.10 -11.38
CA THR A 12 -26.77 9.17 -12.02
C THR A 12 -26.21 10.25 -11.08
N SER A 13 -25.09 10.85 -11.46
CA SER A 13 -24.16 11.62 -10.60
C SER A 13 -24.33 13.15 -10.63
N ASN A 14 -23.55 13.82 -9.77
CA ASN A 14 -23.38 15.28 -9.57
C ASN A 14 -24.28 15.84 -8.43
N SER A 15 -23.79 16.69 -7.50
CA SER A 15 -22.43 17.24 -7.34
C SER A 15 -22.07 17.70 -5.90
N LEU A 16 -20.79 17.48 -5.54
CA LEU A 16 -19.90 18.23 -4.64
C LEU A 16 -20.25 18.50 -3.15
N LYS A 17 -19.32 18.01 -2.30
CA LYS A 17 -18.65 18.69 -1.17
C LYS A 17 -19.48 19.50 -0.15
N LYS A 18 -19.44 19.03 1.10
CA LYS A 18 -19.19 19.90 2.27
C LYS A 18 -18.23 19.22 3.24
N THR A 19 -17.04 19.78 3.40
CA THR A 19 -16.12 19.49 4.51
C THR A 19 -16.34 20.56 5.57
N LEU A 20 -16.37 20.21 6.85
CA LEU A 20 -16.45 21.18 7.94
C LEU A 20 -15.21 21.08 8.83
N THR A 21 -14.29 22.02 8.67
CA THR A 21 -13.18 22.24 9.60
C THR A 21 -13.64 23.21 10.67
N ILE A 22 -13.36 22.93 11.95
CA ILE A 22 -13.49 23.90 13.04
C ILE A 22 -12.11 24.13 13.63
N SER A 23 -11.58 25.34 13.41
CA SER A 23 -10.40 25.86 14.10
C SER A 23 -10.85 27.00 15.01
N ALA A 24 -10.31 27.05 16.23
CA ALA A 24 -10.70 28.06 17.21
C ALA A 24 -10.13 29.46 16.90
N ILE A 25 -10.82 30.50 17.37
CA ILE A 25 -10.32 31.88 17.45
C ILE A 25 -10.43 32.34 18.90
N VAL A 26 -9.38 32.98 19.41
CA VAL A 26 -9.33 33.59 20.74
C VAL A 26 -8.63 34.93 20.64
N LEU A 27 -9.32 36.04 20.93
CA LEU A 27 -8.83 37.06 21.88
C LEU A 27 -9.92 38.02 22.40
N THR A 28 -9.69 38.50 23.61
CA THR A 28 -10.50 39.38 24.48
C THR A 28 -10.64 40.82 23.98
N LEU A 29 -11.68 41.56 24.46
CA LEU A 29 -11.54 42.96 24.94
C LEU A 29 -12.78 43.49 25.70
N MET A 30 -12.55 43.97 26.95
CA MET A 30 -13.34 44.94 27.76
C MET A 30 -14.78 44.63 28.26
N GLY A 31 -15.10 45.12 29.47
CA GLY A 31 -16.41 45.02 30.18
C GLY A 31 -17.08 46.40 30.38
N PRO A 32 -17.78 46.72 31.51
CA PRO A 32 -17.87 46.03 32.81
C PRO A 32 -19.31 45.81 33.37
N GLY A 33 -19.43 45.17 34.55
CA GLY A 33 -20.70 45.07 35.31
C GLY A 33 -20.60 44.34 36.66
N LEU A 34 -20.50 45.08 37.77
CA LEU A 34 -20.50 44.63 39.18
C LEU A 34 -21.79 45.18 39.89
N PRO A 35 -22.19 44.78 41.13
CA PRO A 35 -21.37 44.22 42.22
C PRO A 35 -21.98 43.13 43.19
N ALA A 36 -21.07 42.38 43.85
CA ALA A 36 -21.08 41.85 45.25
C ALA A 36 -22.29 40.99 45.75
N ILE A 37 -22.29 40.25 46.88
CA ILE A 37 -21.44 40.02 48.10
C ILE A 37 -21.45 38.47 48.34
N ALA A 38 -20.53 37.70 48.95
CA ALA A 38 -19.63 37.75 50.12
C ALA A 38 -18.26 37.04 49.82
N TYR A 39 -17.27 36.70 50.67
CA TYR A 39 -17.06 36.48 52.13
C TYR A 39 -17.62 35.14 52.73
N ALA A 40 -16.91 34.34 53.55
CA ALA A 40 -15.48 34.34 53.96
C ALA A 40 -14.99 33.00 54.62
N ALA A 41 -13.66 32.87 54.77
CA ALA A 41 -12.87 31.97 55.67
C ALA A 41 -12.94 30.43 55.43
N GLU A 42 -11.86 29.64 55.37
CA GLU A 42 -10.58 29.48 56.12
C GLU A 42 -10.64 28.55 57.36
N GLY A 43 -9.59 27.72 57.54
CA GLY A 43 -9.43 26.72 58.62
C GLY A 43 -9.52 25.26 58.11
N THR A 44 -8.44 24.50 57.86
CA THR A 44 -7.42 23.87 58.73
C THR A 44 -7.81 22.52 59.36
N GLU A 45 -7.16 21.47 58.85
CA GLU A 45 -6.57 20.31 59.57
C GLU A 45 -7.40 19.24 60.33
N ASN A 46 -6.85 18.00 60.20
CA ASN A 46 -6.81 16.88 61.15
C ASN A 46 -8.02 15.92 61.38
N GLU A 47 -7.79 14.69 60.89
CA GLU A 47 -7.77 13.42 61.66
C GLU A 47 -9.05 12.66 62.08
N TYR A 48 -9.01 11.33 61.78
CA TYR A 48 -9.80 10.22 62.37
C TYR A 48 -11.34 10.28 62.15
N SER A 49 -12.12 9.19 62.12
CA SER A 49 -11.84 7.74 62.24
C SER A 49 -12.91 6.92 61.47
N GLN A 50 -12.84 5.59 61.59
CA GLN A 50 -13.92 4.60 61.46
C GLN A 50 -15.24 5.06 62.14
N ASP A 51 -16.43 4.55 61.80
CA ASP A 51 -16.71 3.16 61.35
C ASP A 51 -17.95 3.02 60.42
N SER A 52 -18.14 1.78 59.99
CA SER A 52 -19.20 1.19 59.20
C SER A 52 -20.65 1.36 59.70
N VAL A 53 -21.61 1.27 58.77
CA VAL A 53 -22.79 0.36 58.83
C VAL A 53 -23.47 0.31 57.45
N LYS A 54 -23.90 -0.88 57.03
CA LYS A 54 -24.71 -1.15 55.82
C LYS A 54 -26.21 -1.11 56.20
N PRO A 55 -27.13 -0.82 55.27
CA PRO A 55 -27.98 -1.93 54.87
C PRO A 55 -28.31 -1.98 53.36
N ASP A 56 -28.92 -3.10 53.01
CA ASP A 56 -29.16 -3.63 51.67
C ASP A 56 -30.06 -2.80 50.76
N LEU A 57 -29.84 -2.95 49.45
CA LEU A 57 -30.89 -2.86 48.43
C LEU A 57 -31.15 -4.29 47.93
N ASP A 58 -32.42 -4.62 47.72
CA ASP A 58 -32.87 -5.86 47.09
C ASP A 58 -33.76 -5.53 45.87
N GLU A 59 -34.13 -6.55 45.10
CA GLU A 59 -34.70 -6.46 43.74
C GLU A 59 -35.98 -5.60 43.60
N THR A 60 -36.16 -4.98 42.42
CA THR A 60 -37.11 -5.48 41.38
C THR A 60 -37.07 -4.62 40.11
N ILE A 61 -37.10 -5.27 38.94
CA ILE A 61 -37.16 -4.65 37.60
C ILE A 61 -38.62 -4.41 37.17
N ASN A 62 -38.93 -3.30 36.49
CA ASN A 62 -39.97 -3.33 35.44
C ASN A 62 -39.90 -2.20 34.39
N LYS A 63 -40.56 -2.47 33.26
CA LYS A 63 -40.58 -1.72 31.99
C LYS A 63 -41.07 -0.26 32.10
N VAL A 64 -40.61 0.57 31.15
CA VAL A 64 -41.42 1.59 30.46
C VAL A 64 -41.14 1.48 28.94
N GLU A 65 -42.14 1.75 28.11
CA GLU A 65 -42.12 1.57 26.66
C GLU A 65 -41.77 2.87 25.90
N LEU A 66 -41.32 2.76 24.66
CA LEU A 66 -41.19 3.89 23.73
C LEU A 66 -42.51 4.11 22.99
N THR A 67 -42.99 5.35 22.93
CA THR A 67 -44.13 5.75 22.10
C THR A 67 -43.69 6.74 21.01
N GLU A 68 -44.15 6.52 19.78
CA GLU A 68 -44.12 7.51 18.71
C GLU A 68 -45.34 8.45 18.84
N ASP A 69 -45.21 9.72 18.44
CA ASP A 69 -46.20 10.31 17.53
C ASP A 69 -45.66 11.53 16.75
N ILE A 70 -46.38 11.96 15.72
CA ILE A 70 -45.85 12.74 14.57
C ILE A 70 -46.60 14.07 14.38
N ILE A 71 -45.88 15.15 14.04
CA ILE A 71 -46.43 16.28 13.27
C ILE A 71 -45.46 16.71 12.13
N LYS A 72 -46.02 16.97 10.93
CA LYS A 72 -45.37 17.66 9.79
C LYS A 72 -46.09 19.00 9.52
N PRO A 73 -45.42 19.98 8.89
CA PRO A 73 -45.59 20.20 7.43
C PRO A 73 -44.22 20.25 6.71
N ASP A 74 -44.04 19.83 5.45
CA ASP A 74 -44.80 19.97 4.20
C ASP A 74 -44.55 21.30 3.47
N LEU A 75 -43.93 21.23 2.29
CA LEU A 75 -43.70 22.35 1.36
C LEU A 75 -43.20 21.83 -0.01
N ASP A 76 -43.96 22.03 -1.08
CA ASP A 76 -43.59 21.67 -2.47
C ASP A 76 -44.24 22.69 -3.44
N GLU A 77 -43.48 23.61 -4.04
CA GLU A 77 -44.04 24.59 -5.01
C GLU A 77 -43.11 25.01 -6.17
N VAL A 78 -43.37 24.40 -7.35
CA VAL A 78 -43.38 24.98 -8.72
C VAL A 78 -42.16 25.78 -9.29
N ILE A 79 -41.20 25.04 -9.85
CA ILE A 79 -40.92 24.87 -11.32
C ILE A 79 -40.95 26.08 -12.32
N ASN A 80 -39.88 26.18 -13.14
CA ASN A 80 -39.67 26.87 -14.46
C ASN A 80 -39.56 28.43 -14.51
N LYS A 81 -38.67 29.05 -15.30
CA LYS A 81 -38.37 28.92 -16.77
C LYS A 81 -37.00 29.51 -17.22
N VAL A 82 -36.49 29.06 -18.39
CA VAL A 82 -35.70 29.78 -19.47
C VAL A 82 -34.38 30.49 -19.03
N GLU A 83 -33.15 30.11 -19.41
CA GLU A 83 -32.45 29.92 -20.72
C GLU A 83 -31.66 31.15 -21.26
N LEU A 84 -30.33 31.00 -21.40
CA LEU A 84 -29.41 31.51 -22.46
C LEU A 84 -29.22 33.07 -22.59
N THR A 85 -28.16 33.69 -23.15
CA THR A 85 -26.90 33.26 -23.84
C THR A 85 -25.81 34.38 -23.81
N GLU A 86 -24.59 34.07 -24.28
CA GLU A 86 -23.62 34.92 -25.03
C GLU A 86 -22.96 36.22 -24.45
N ASP A 87 -21.63 36.15 -24.33
CA ASP A 87 -20.56 36.98 -24.95
C ASP A 87 -20.56 38.54 -25.09
N THR A 88 -19.33 39.08 -24.92
CA THR A 88 -18.71 40.30 -25.52
C THR A 88 -18.99 41.77 -25.09
N ILE A 89 -17.93 42.42 -24.56
CA ILE A 89 -17.31 43.71 -24.99
C ILE A 89 -18.01 45.09 -24.73
N ASN A 90 -17.47 45.84 -23.73
CA ASN A 90 -17.14 47.30 -23.73
C ASN A 90 -18.29 48.35 -23.91
N PRO A 91 -18.08 49.70 -23.91
CA PRO A 91 -17.13 50.61 -23.19
C PRO A 91 -17.83 51.74 -22.34
N ASP A 92 -17.03 52.68 -21.84
CA ASP A 92 -17.29 54.14 -21.57
C ASP A 92 -18.33 54.67 -20.54
N SER A 93 -17.81 55.43 -19.55
CA SER A 93 -18.17 56.85 -19.25
C SER A 93 -17.40 57.34 -17.98
N THR A 94 -16.21 57.97 -18.06
CA THR A 94 -15.89 59.41 -18.24
C THR A 94 -16.08 60.34 -17.02
N GLU A 95 -14.93 60.86 -16.52
CA GLU A 95 -14.73 62.15 -15.81
C GLU A 95 -15.33 62.29 -14.37
N ILE A 96 -14.87 63.16 -13.45
CA ILE A 96 -14.30 64.52 -13.53
C ILE A 96 -13.13 64.78 -12.53
N ILE A 97 -12.03 65.34 -13.07
CA ILE A 97 -11.15 66.46 -12.64
C ILE A 97 -11.01 66.82 -11.12
N ASP A 98 -9.77 66.87 -10.61
CA ASP A 98 -9.13 68.12 -10.12
C ASP A 98 -7.58 68.06 -10.20
N GLU A 99 -6.90 69.22 -10.17
CA GLU A 99 -5.52 69.42 -10.65
C GLU A 99 -4.42 69.47 -9.56
N GLY A 100 -3.15 69.29 -9.97
CA GLY A 100 -1.99 69.30 -9.05
C GLY A 100 -0.62 69.21 -9.73
N ASN A 101 -0.29 70.14 -10.62
CA ASN A 101 0.96 70.17 -11.42
C ASN A 101 2.26 70.13 -10.59
N GLN A 102 3.28 69.41 -11.08
CA GLN A 102 4.56 70.00 -11.50
C GLN A 102 5.32 69.09 -12.48
N GLU A 103 5.80 69.72 -13.55
CA GLU A 103 6.66 69.22 -14.64
C GLU A 103 8.10 68.87 -14.16
N GLN A 104 9.05 68.31 -14.92
CA GLN A 104 9.29 67.97 -16.36
C GLN A 104 10.37 66.84 -16.38
N THR A 105 10.79 66.16 -17.46
CA THR A 105 10.77 66.43 -18.92
C THR A 105 10.67 65.12 -19.75
N ASN A 106 10.22 65.22 -21.00
CA ASN A 106 10.08 64.12 -21.97
C ASN A 106 11.43 63.77 -22.66
N ASN A 107 11.65 62.63 -23.35
CA ASN A 107 10.97 62.24 -24.60
C ASN A 107 11.22 60.78 -25.04
N GLN A 108 10.19 60.19 -25.69
CA GLN A 108 10.17 59.25 -26.84
C GLN A 108 11.27 58.16 -26.96
N LEU A 109 10.94 56.90 -27.28
CA LEU A 109 10.24 56.53 -28.52
C LEU A 109 9.41 55.24 -28.45
N ASN A 110 8.56 55.09 -29.48
CA ASN A 110 7.66 54.01 -29.86
C ASN A 110 7.92 52.58 -29.33
N SER A 111 6.82 51.93 -28.97
CA SER A 111 6.69 50.47 -28.97
C SER A 111 6.97 49.86 -30.34
N ASN A 112 7.83 48.84 -30.35
CA ASN A 112 7.78 47.73 -31.30
C ASN A 112 7.77 46.44 -30.48
N THR A 113 6.94 45.48 -30.87
CA THR A 113 6.80 44.20 -30.17
C THR A 113 7.94 43.24 -30.52
N GLU A 114 9.00 43.27 -29.72
CA GLU A 114 9.99 42.18 -29.68
C GLU A 114 9.57 41.12 -28.65
N THR A 115 9.63 39.85 -29.06
CA THR A 115 9.39 38.69 -28.18
C THR A 115 10.65 38.36 -27.39
N TYR A 116 10.76 38.86 -26.16
CA TYR A 116 11.87 38.55 -25.26
C TYR A 116 11.77 37.14 -24.66
N ALA A 117 12.91 36.47 -24.49
CA ALA A 117 12.97 35.02 -24.28
C ALA A 117 12.67 34.60 -22.83
N THR A 118 11.67 33.73 -22.66
CA THR A 118 11.34 33.13 -21.36
C THR A 118 12.41 32.16 -20.87
N SER A 119 13.15 31.50 -21.78
CA SER A 119 14.21 30.56 -21.44
C SER A 119 15.52 30.85 -22.17
N VAL A 120 16.65 30.68 -21.47
CA VAL A 120 18.01 30.98 -21.95
C VAL A 120 18.99 29.87 -21.57
N GLU A 121 19.78 29.39 -22.53
CA GLU A 121 20.90 28.48 -22.27
C GLU A 121 22.17 29.26 -21.89
N VAL A 122 22.91 28.76 -20.89
CA VAL A 122 24.10 29.41 -20.32
C VAL A 122 25.29 28.46 -20.23
N GLN A 123 26.46 28.96 -20.62
CA GLN A 123 27.69 28.16 -20.79
C GLN A 123 28.87 28.64 -19.92
N ASP A 124 28.70 29.77 -19.23
CA ASP A 124 29.74 30.41 -18.42
C ASP A 124 29.09 31.33 -17.36
N TRP A 125 29.89 31.86 -16.44
CA TRP A 125 29.38 32.77 -15.41
C TRP A 125 28.82 34.07 -15.98
N ASN A 126 29.34 34.59 -17.10
CA ASN A 126 28.91 35.87 -17.64
C ASN A 126 27.52 35.80 -18.29
N SER A 127 27.21 34.68 -18.97
CA SER A 127 25.89 34.35 -19.49
C SER A 127 24.90 34.07 -18.38
N MET A 128 25.28 33.25 -17.38
CA MET A 128 24.44 33.00 -16.20
C MET A 128 24.13 34.26 -15.39
N LYS A 129 25.13 35.12 -15.15
CA LYS A 129 24.97 36.39 -14.44
C LYS A 129 23.94 37.30 -15.13
N ARG A 130 24.05 37.47 -16.46
CA ARG A 130 23.07 38.25 -17.25
C ARG A 130 21.66 37.65 -17.13
N ALA A 131 21.51 36.34 -17.30
CA ALA A 131 20.20 35.67 -17.20
C ALA A 131 19.57 35.76 -15.79
N LEU A 132 20.39 35.88 -14.73
CA LEU A 132 19.90 36.12 -13.36
C LEU A 132 19.50 37.59 -13.12
N GLU A 133 20.19 38.55 -13.74
CA GLU A 133 19.93 40.00 -13.62
C GLU A 133 18.81 40.51 -14.55
N ASP A 134 18.48 39.77 -15.61
CA ASP A 134 17.33 40.04 -16.47
C ASP A 134 16.02 39.64 -15.76
N SER A 135 15.03 40.54 -15.76
CA SER A 135 13.73 40.29 -15.12
C SER A 135 12.73 39.52 -16.00
N SER A 136 12.97 39.44 -17.31
CA SER A 136 12.10 38.76 -18.29
C SER A 136 12.38 37.25 -18.40
N VAL A 137 13.65 36.85 -18.25
CA VAL A 137 14.07 35.44 -18.27
C VAL A 137 13.52 34.72 -17.04
N THR A 138 12.71 33.68 -17.22
CA THR A 138 12.22 32.84 -16.12
C THR A 138 13.02 31.55 -15.96
N ASP A 139 13.54 30.98 -17.04
CA ASP A 139 14.08 29.61 -17.05
C ASP A 139 15.50 29.55 -17.63
N ILE A 140 16.47 29.24 -16.78
CA ILE A 140 17.90 29.21 -17.10
C ILE A 140 18.34 27.74 -17.22
N LYS A 141 18.95 27.37 -18.34
CA LYS A 141 19.44 26.00 -18.56
C LYS A 141 20.96 25.97 -18.74
N MET A 142 21.67 25.18 -17.95
CA MET A 142 23.13 25.06 -18.10
C MET A 142 23.48 24.05 -19.19
N VAL A 143 24.46 24.40 -20.03
CA VAL A 143 25.05 23.50 -21.06
C VAL A 143 26.53 23.16 -20.77
N SER A 144 27.01 23.53 -19.59
CA SER A 144 28.39 23.30 -19.13
C SER A 144 28.49 23.39 -17.60
N ASN A 145 29.65 23.00 -17.06
CA ASN A 145 30.01 23.28 -15.67
C ASN A 145 30.34 24.77 -15.49
N ILE A 146 29.66 25.46 -14.56
CA ILE A 146 29.83 26.90 -14.32
C ILE A 146 30.55 27.14 -13.00
N ASN A 147 31.60 27.96 -13.05
CA ASN A 147 32.31 28.49 -11.89
C ASN A 147 31.83 29.92 -11.64
N VAL A 148 31.10 30.16 -10.56
CA VAL A 148 30.64 31.49 -10.16
C VAL A 148 31.86 32.38 -9.85
N GLY A 149 31.91 33.57 -10.44
CA GLY A 149 33.03 34.51 -10.29
C GLY A 149 32.74 35.72 -9.39
N SER A 150 31.49 35.91 -8.97
CA SER A 150 31.06 37.00 -8.09
C SER A 150 29.69 36.72 -7.49
N SER A 151 29.29 37.44 -6.43
CA SER A 151 27.89 37.41 -5.98
C SER A 151 27.01 38.29 -6.86
N VAL A 152 25.77 37.87 -7.08
CA VAL A 152 24.79 38.54 -7.96
C VAL A 152 23.48 38.80 -7.22
N LYS A 153 22.66 39.73 -7.73
CA LYS A 153 21.25 39.89 -7.31
C LYS A 153 20.35 39.37 -8.42
N VAL A 154 19.42 38.49 -8.07
CA VAL A 154 18.41 37.97 -8.99
C VAL A 154 17.33 39.03 -9.25
N ALA A 155 16.80 39.07 -10.47
CA ALA A 155 15.70 39.93 -10.89
C ALA A 155 14.41 39.14 -11.15
N GLY A 156 13.27 39.81 -10.97
CA GLY A 156 11.94 39.19 -10.99
C GLY A 156 11.61 38.45 -9.67
N THR A 157 10.44 37.80 -9.64
CA THR A 157 9.95 36.99 -8.50
C THR A 157 9.95 35.49 -8.78
N ARG A 158 10.47 35.08 -9.95
CA ARG A 158 10.58 33.68 -10.36
C ARG A 158 11.86 33.45 -11.14
N LYS A 159 12.60 32.40 -10.80
CA LYS A 159 13.68 31.82 -11.62
C LYS A 159 13.70 30.30 -11.47
N SER A 160 13.86 29.60 -12.57
CA SER A 160 14.19 28.18 -12.61
C SER A 160 15.63 28.02 -13.11
N ILE A 161 16.42 27.16 -12.48
CA ILE A 161 17.69 26.68 -13.03
C ILE A 161 17.57 25.17 -13.22
N ASP A 162 17.64 24.71 -14.48
CA ASP A 162 17.99 23.33 -14.79
C ASP A 162 19.49 23.27 -15.10
N ALA A 163 20.23 22.54 -14.28
CA ALA A 163 21.64 22.32 -14.52
C ALA A 163 21.91 21.12 -15.45
N SER A 164 20.89 20.35 -15.87
CA SER A 164 21.02 19.26 -16.86
C SER A 164 22.14 18.23 -16.52
N GLY A 165 22.48 18.06 -15.23
CA GLY A 165 23.54 17.19 -14.72
C GLY A 165 24.89 17.87 -14.45
N TYR A 166 25.07 19.13 -14.84
CA TYR A 166 26.33 19.87 -14.71
C TYR A 166 26.61 20.37 -13.28
N THR A 167 27.88 20.71 -13.03
CA THR A 167 28.34 21.32 -11.79
C THR A 167 28.12 22.83 -11.78
N LEU A 168 27.42 23.33 -10.76
CA LEU A 168 27.41 24.74 -10.39
C LEU A 168 28.32 24.93 -9.18
N ASN A 169 29.55 25.39 -9.42
CA ASN A 169 30.52 25.69 -8.38
C ASN A 169 30.37 27.15 -7.93
N MET A 170 29.93 27.36 -6.69
CA MET A 170 29.60 28.65 -6.11
C MET A 170 30.82 29.43 -5.58
N LYS A 171 31.94 28.76 -5.26
CA LYS A 171 33.17 29.38 -4.69
C LYS A 171 32.93 30.33 -3.51
N GLY A 172 31.96 30.01 -2.65
CA GLY A 172 31.52 30.86 -1.53
C GLY A 172 30.75 32.13 -1.92
N TYR A 173 30.52 32.39 -3.21
CA TYR A 173 29.67 33.47 -3.68
C TYR A 173 28.17 33.12 -3.55
N ASN A 174 27.32 34.15 -3.66
CA ASN A 174 25.90 34.06 -3.35
C ASN A 174 25.03 34.60 -4.51
N ILE A 175 23.96 33.88 -4.86
CA ILE A 175 22.86 34.38 -5.68
C ILE A 175 21.80 34.95 -4.72
N SER A 176 21.75 36.28 -4.62
CA SER A 176 21.02 37.04 -3.59
C SER A 176 19.88 37.86 -4.20
N GLY A 177 19.21 38.72 -3.41
CA GLY A 177 18.13 39.59 -3.91
C GLY A 177 16.78 38.88 -4.12
N VAL A 178 16.67 37.66 -3.58
CA VAL A 178 15.52 36.75 -3.69
C VAL A 178 14.35 37.29 -2.87
N ARG A 179 13.28 37.72 -3.54
CA ARG A 179 12.06 38.29 -2.95
C ARG A 179 10.90 37.29 -2.97
N ALA A 180 9.81 37.59 -2.26
CA ALA A 180 8.56 36.84 -2.28
C ALA A 180 8.21 36.33 -3.69
N GLY A 181 8.06 35.02 -3.85
CA GLY A 181 8.20 34.37 -5.15
C GLY A 181 8.56 32.89 -5.09
N LYS A 182 8.71 32.26 -6.27
CA LYS A 182 8.98 30.81 -6.44
C LYS A 182 10.26 30.59 -7.26
N TYR A 183 11.22 29.88 -6.69
CA TYR A 183 12.53 29.64 -7.32
C TYR A 183 12.84 28.14 -7.36
N ASN A 184 13.46 27.65 -8.43
CA ASN A 184 13.78 26.23 -8.58
C ASN A 184 15.25 26.01 -8.94
N LEU A 185 15.84 24.94 -8.43
CA LEU A 185 17.14 24.43 -8.85
C LEU A 185 17.03 22.92 -9.08
N SER A 186 17.41 22.45 -10.26
CA SER A 186 17.18 21.07 -10.67
C SER A 186 18.39 20.43 -11.34
N ASN A 187 18.54 19.12 -11.14
CA ASN A 187 19.52 18.25 -11.80
C ASN A 187 20.97 18.77 -11.70
N VAL A 188 21.42 19.15 -10.50
CA VAL A 188 22.70 19.88 -10.31
C VAL A 188 23.68 19.15 -9.37
N VAL A 189 24.96 19.29 -9.66
CA VAL A 189 26.03 19.11 -8.67
C VAL A 189 26.41 20.50 -8.12
N LEU A 190 25.86 20.87 -6.98
CA LEU A 190 26.05 22.18 -6.34
C LEU A 190 27.27 22.12 -5.41
N ALA A 191 28.35 22.81 -5.77
CA ALA A 191 29.64 22.73 -5.07
C ALA A 191 30.06 24.08 -4.47
N GLU A 192 30.87 24.02 -3.40
CA GLU A 192 31.50 25.17 -2.71
C GLU A 192 30.50 26.26 -2.28
N THR A 193 29.33 25.88 -1.75
CA THR A 193 28.41 26.82 -1.11
C THR A 193 29.04 27.46 0.13
N SER A 194 28.61 28.69 0.44
CA SER A 194 28.99 29.39 1.67
C SER A 194 28.08 29.03 2.83
N SER A 195 28.52 29.33 4.05
CA SER A 195 27.75 29.24 5.31
C SER A 195 26.45 30.08 5.35
N LYS A 196 26.13 30.82 4.27
CA LYS A 196 24.83 31.49 4.04
C LYS A 196 23.81 30.62 3.29
N GLY A 197 24.19 29.43 2.82
CA GLY A 197 23.37 28.54 2.00
C GLY A 197 23.77 28.53 0.51
N GLY A 198 23.07 27.71 -0.27
CA GLY A 198 23.16 27.66 -1.72
C GLY A 198 22.35 28.76 -2.44
N PRO A 199 22.24 28.68 -3.78
CA PRO A 199 21.40 29.55 -4.59
C PRO A 199 20.00 29.76 -4.03
N PHE A 200 19.43 30.93 -4.28
CA PHE A 200 18.07 31.30 -3.86
C PHE A 200 17.81 31.34 -2.33
N SER A 201 18.84 31.24 -1.49
CA SER A 201 18.73 31.49 -0.04
C SER A 201 18.27 32.94 0.25
N SER A 202 17.35 33.11 1.21
CA SER A 202 16.71 34.39 1.56
C SER A 202 16.21 34.44 3.02
N THR A 203 15.98 35.66 3.51
CA THR A 203 15.34 35.93 4.82
C THR A 203 14.02 36.71 4.68
N GLU A 204 13.51 36.80 3.45
CA GLU A 204 12.23 37.41 3.08
C GLU A 204 11.05 36.45 3.33
N LEU A 205 9.88 37.02 3.61
CA LEU A 205 8.61 36.28 3.71
C LEU A 205 8.12 35.84 2.32
N ASN A 206 7.30 34.78 2.29
CA ASN A 206 6.63 34.27 1.08
C ASN A 206 7.61 33.89 -0.05
N VAL A 207 8.84 33.51 0.31
CA VAL A 207 9.79 32.85 -0.60
C VAL A 207 9.58 31.34 -0.52
N GLU A 208 9.44 30.71 -1.68
CA GLU A 208 9.39 29.26 -1.83
C GLU A 208 10.51 28.83 -2.78
N VAL A 209 11.31 27.84 -2.37
CA VAL A 209 12.37 27.26 -3.21
C VAL A 209 12.16 25.77 -3.34
N THR A 210 12.29 25.23 -4.55
CA THR A 210 12.22 23.79 -4.80
C THR A 210 13.55 23.28 -5.36
N TYR A 211 14.16 22.32 -4.67
CA TYR A 211 15.35 21.61 -5.14
C TYR A 211 14.96 20.21 -5.63
N SER A 212 15.36 19.85 -6.84
CA SER A 212 15.03 18.56 -7.48
C SER A 212 16.28 17.86 -8.01
N ASN A 213 16.53 16.60 -7.63
CA ASN A 213 17.71 15.85 -8.09
C ASN A 213 19.04 16.60 -7.85
N VAL A 214 19.34 16.94 -6.60
CA VAL A 214 20.47 17.81 -6.22
C VAL A 214 21.50 17.03 -5.40
N THR A 215 22.74 17.00 -5.87
CA THR A 215 23.90 16.63 -5.05
C THR A 215 24.63 17.90 -4.62
N HIS A 216 24.87 18.05 -3.33
CA HIS A 216 25.42 19.26 -2.70
C HIS A 216 26.66 18.98 -1.84
N SER A 217 27.67 19.82 -1.99
CA SER A 217 28.82 19.93 -1.07
C SER A 217 29.20 21.39 -0.81
N GLY A 218 29.35 21.75 0.47
CA GLY A 218 29.79 23.08 0.89
C GLY A 218 29.27 23.44 2.29
N GLU A 219 29.54 24.67 2.73
CA GLU A 219 29.35 25.10 4.12
C GLU A 219 27.89 25.20 4.58
N GLY A 220 26.92 25.26 3.65
CA GLY A 220 25.49 25.34 3.96
C GLY A 220 24.62 25.09 2.72
N PHE A 221 23.55 24.32 2.87
CA PHE A 221 22.73 23.88 1.72
C PHE A 221 21.65 24.89 1.37
N MET A 222 20.92 25.42 2.36
CA MET A 222 19.84 26.40 2.18
C MET A 222 19.64 27.25 3.44
N ASN A 223 19.43 28.56 3.27
CA ASN A 223 18.85 29.41 4.32
C ASN A 223 17.58 30.09 3.79
N LEU A 224 16.43 29.72 4.35
CA LEU A 224 15.10 30.25 4.10
C LEU A 224 14.37 30.47 5.42
N SER A 225 15.00 31.16 6.38
CA SER A 225 14.45 31.42 7.72
C SER A 225 13.00 31.94 7.80
N LYS A 226 12.46 32.52 6.72
CA LYS A 226 11.05 32.93 6.61
C LYS A 226 10.30 32.34 5.40
N GLY A 227 10.90 31.35 4.74
CA GLY A 227 10.43 30.73 3.51
C GLY A 227 10.32 29.21 3.57
N VAL A 228 9.67 28.66 2.55
CA VAL A 228 9.39 27.23 2.39
C VAL A 228 10.45 26.59 1.50
N PHE A 229 11.03 25.49 1.96
CA PHE A 229 11.96 24.67 1.16
C PHE A 229 11.30 23.33 0.79
N ASN A 230 11.18 23.06 -0.51
CA ASN A 230 10.68 21.78 -1.04
C ASN A 230 11.86 20.94 -1.57
N LEU A 231 11.89 19.66 -1.22
CA LEU A 231 12.85 18.66 -1.71
C LEU A 231 12.13 17.59 -2.53
N VAL A 232 12.67 17.28 -3.72
CA VAL A 232 12.04 16.37 -4.70
C VAL A 232 13.06 15.43 -5.34
N GLY A 233 12.69 14.17 -5.55
CA GLY A 233 13.52 13.16 -6.19
C GLY A 233 14.72 12.77 -5.32
N THR A 234 15.91 12.60 -5.90
CA THR A 234 17.11 12.18 -5.17
C THR A 234 17.93 13.37 -4.71
N ILE A 235 18.00 13.61 -3.39
CA ILE A 235 18.79 14.71 -2.81
C ILE A 235 19.91 14.14 -1.95
N ASN A 236 21.16 14.57 -2.19
CA ASN A 236 22.32 14.19 -1.39
C ASN A 236 23.07 15.45 -0.94
N SER A 237 23.11 15.76 0.35
CA SER A 237 23.79 16.95 0.89
C SER A 237 24.88 16.58 1.88
N THR A 238 26.11 17.09 1.70
CA THR A 238 27.20 16.96 2.66
C THR A 238 27.75 18.33 3.07
N VAL A 239 27.69 18.63 4.36
CA VAL A 239 28.32 19.82 4.97
C VAL A 239 29.59 19.39 5.71
N PRO A 240 30.76 19.98 5.42
CA PRO A 240 32.02 19.67 6.10
C PRO A 240 32.06 20.28 7.50
N ASN A 241 33.03 19.87 8.32
CA ASN A 241 33.20 20.36 9.70
C ASN A 241 33.48 21.87 9.83
N SER A 242 33.90 22.54 8.76
CA SER A 242 34.06 24.00 8.68
C SER A 242 32.75 24.76 8.41
N GLY A 243 31.67 24.07 8.04
CA GLY A 243 30.38 24.68 7.71
C GLY A 243 29.53 25.07 8.91
N ASN A 244 28.24 25.26 8.64
CA ASN A 244 27.22 25.66 9.60
C ASN A 244 26.03 24.66 9.60
N THR A 245 24.88 25.05 10.13
CA THR A 245 23.58 24.39 9.86
C THR A 245 23.39 24.14 8.36
N SER A 246 22.94 22.94 7.97
CA SER A 246 22.76 22.61 6.54
C SER A 246 21.51 23.28 5.95
N ILE A 247 20.37 23.17 6.63
CA ILE A 247 19.11 23.83 6.25
C ILE A 247 18.62 24.68 7.42
N THR A 248 18.47 25.98 7.21
CA THR A 248 17.57 26.82 8.02
C THR A 248 16.32 27.11 7.21
N ALA A 249 15.11 26.89 7.73
CA ALA A 249 13.86 27.13 6.99
C ALA A 249 12.72 27.61 7.91
N SER A 250 11.62 28.14 7.35
CA SER A 250 10.35 28.27 8.11
C SER A 250 9.50 27.00 7.97
N SER A 251 9.55 26.34 6.80
CA SER A 251 9.01 25.00 6.57
C SER A 251 9.92 24.19 5.64
N LEU A 252 10.06 22.90 5.89
CA LEU A 252 10.80 21.95 5.05
C LEU A 252 9.86 20.81 4.64
N ASN A 253 9.63 20.64 3.33
CA ASN A 253 8.75 19.64 2.79
C ASN A 253 9.56 18.65 1.93
N VAL A 254 9.59 17.37 2.30
CA VAL A 254 10.05 16.29 1.43
C VAL A 254 8.83 15.73 0.72
N LEU A 255 8.66 16.10 -0.56
CA LEU A 255 7.50 15.72 -1.36
C LEU A 255 7.53 14.21 -1.69
N ALA A 256 6.44 13.67 -2.25
CA ALA A 256 6.28 12.24 -2.50
C ALA A 256 7.40 11.61 -3.36
N ASP A 257 7.57 10.29 -3.25
CA ASP A 257 8.54 9.45 -3.99
C ASP A 257 10.01 9.93 -3.91
N SER A 258 10.35 10.71 -2.88
CA SER A 258 11.62 11.43 -2.77
C SER A 258 12.56 10.82 -1.74
N ASN A 259 13.84 10.78 -2.07
CA ASN A 259 14.90 10.11 -1.30
C ASN A 259 15.97 11.16 -0.94
N VAL A 260 15.92 11.65 0.29
CA VAL A 260 16.80 12.71 0.80
C VAL A 260 17.79 12.12 1.78
N THR A 261 19.10 12.26 1.50
CA THR A 261 20.18 11.94 2.43
C THR A 261 21.01 13.19 2.75
N MET A 262 21.17 13.48 4.04
CA MET A 262 21.93 14.62 4.55
C MET A 262 23.00 14.16 5.54
N ILE A 263 24.20 14.71 5.40
CA ILE A 263 25.33 14.53 6.31
C ILE A 263 25.82 15.91 6.77
N ASN A 264 25.72 16.21 8.05
CA ASN A 264 26.26 17.42 8.65
C ASN A 264 27.43 17.08 9.60
N ASN A 265 28.66 17.42 9.21
CA ASN A 265 29.85 17.15 10.03
C ASN A 265 30.17 18.27 11.04
N THR A 266 29.25 19.21 11.25
CA THR A 266 29.42 20.35 12.17
C THR A 266 28.77 20.08 13.53
N LYS A 267 29.14 20.91 14.52
CA LYS A 267 28.51 20.90 15.87
C LYS A 267 27.08 21.46 15.92
N TYR A 268 26.57 22.00 14.81
CA TYR A 268 25.26 22.65 14.73
C TYR A 268 24.15 21.65 14.38
N SER A 269 22.89 22.06 14.49
CA SER A 269 21.76 21.27 13.97
C SER A 269 21.93 21.05 12.46
N ALA A 270 21.60 19.87 11.92
CA ALA A 270 21.62 19.68 10.47
C ALA A 270 20.44 20.42 9.80
N ILE A 271 19.27 20.40 10.43
CA ILE A 271 18.07 21.13 10.05
C ILE A 271 17.63 22.00 11.24
N ASP A 272 17.29 23.26 10.98
CA ASP A 272 16.87 24.27 11.96
C ASP A 272 15.61 24.99 11.44
N LEU A 273 14.46 24.74 12.07
CA LEU A 273 13.17 25.29 11.65
C LEU A 273 12.78 26.46 12.56
N VAL A 274 12.83 27.68 12.02
CA VAL A 274 12.80 28.92 12.82
C VAL A 274 11.51 29.73 12.68
N SER A 275 10.43 29.10 12.19
CA SER A 275 9.10 29.70 12.20
C SER A 275 8.56 29.83 13.63
N THR A 276 7.75 30.86 13.85
CA THR A 276 7.02 31.14 15.11
C THR A 276 5.51 30.93 14.98
N SER A 277 5.03 30.52 13.80
CA SER A 277 3.60 30.32 13.53
C SER A 277 3.41 29.41 12.30
N GLY A 278 2.98 28.17 12.52
CA GLY A 278 2.50 27.28 11.45
C GLY A 278 3.56 26.74 10.49
N GLY A 279 4.84 26.81 10.84
CA GLY A 279 5.91 26.12 10.10
C GLY A 279 5.99 24.63 10.42
N GLY A 280 7.03 23.96 9.94
CA GLY A 280 7.27 22.56 10.28
C GLY A 280 8.14 21.75 9.32
N LEU A 281 8.24 20.46 9.64
CA LEU A 281 8.75 19.41 8.76
C LEU A 281 7.57 18.59 8.25
N GLU A 282 7.50 18.36 6.95
CA GLU A 282 6.59 17.39 6.33
C GLU A 282 7.40 16.37 5.53
N VAL A 283 7.16 15.07 5.78
CA VAL A 283 7.71 13.98 4.95
C VAL A 283 6.53 13.22 4.37
N ALA A 284 6.31 13.37 3.06
CA ALA A 284 5.18 12.78 2.36
C ALA A 284 5.30 11.25 2.24
N ASN A 285 4.16 10.59 2.01
CA ASN A 285 4.10 9.14 1.78
C ASN A 285 5.00 8.73 0.58
N GLY A 286 5.58 7.53 0.65
CA GLY A 286 6.53 7.01 -0.32
C GLY A 286 7.95 7.57 -0.21
N SER A 287 8.16 8.62 0.60
CA SER A 287 9.45 9.31 0.71
C SER A 287 10.27 8.88 1.93
N THR A 288 11.57 9.19 1.90
CA THR A 288 12.49 9.01 3.02
C THR A 288 13.36 10.25 3.22
N LEU A 289 13.41 10.76 4.45
CA LEU A 289 14.37 11.74 4.92
C LEU A 289 15.38 11.05 5.85
N LYS A 290 16.65 10.98 5.44
CA LYS A 290 17.77 10.46 6.22
C LYS A 290 18.74 11.58 6.60
N VAL A 291 19.02 11.75 7.89
CA VAL A 291 19.88 12.84 8.41
C VAL A 291 20.90 12.30 9.42
N THR A 292 22.17 12.28 9.05
CA THR A 292 23.29 12.04 9.98
C THR A 292 23.94 13.37 10.36
N SER A 293 24.11 13.64 11.65
CA SER A 293 24.71 14.88 12.17
C SER A 293 25.76 14.60 13.25
N LEU A 294 26.82 15.42 13.28
CA LEU A 294 27.80 15.39 14.38
C LEU A 294 27.22 16.06 15.64
N GLY A 295 26.53 17.19 15.49
CA GLY A 295 25.67 17.81 16.50
C GLY A 295 24.23 17.29 16.44
N ASN A 296 23.24 18.14 16.76
CA ASN A 296 21.82 17.80 16.67
C ASN A 296 21.43 17.44 15.22
N THR A 297 20.41 16.58 15.01
CA THR A 297 19.89 16.36 13.65
C THR A 297 18.85 17.38 13.24
N ILE A 298 17.77 17.53 14.02
CA ILE A 298 16.66 18.43 13.70
C ILE A 298 16.28 19.26 14.93
N ASP A 299 16.32 20.59 14.81
CA ASP A 299 15.71 21.53 15.74
C ASP A 299 14.45 22.10 15.08
N THR A 300 13.30 21.99 15.74
CA THR A 300 12.00 22.37 15.12
C THR A 300 11.56 23.79 15.44
N GLY A 301 12.30 24.51 16.29
CA GLY A 301 11.84 25.79 16.82
C GLY A 301 10.53 25.65 17.62
N THR A 302 9.71 26.71 17.62
CA THR A 302 8.56 26.84 18.53
C THR A 302 7.25 26.87 17.76
N SER A 303 6.21 26.20 18.26
CA SER A 303 4.85 26.20 17.69
C SER A 303 4.78 25.74 16.21
N ASN A 304 5.58 24.72 15.88
CA ASN A 304 5.65 24.11 14.54
C ASN A 304 5.08 22.68 14.55
N ARG A 305 5.06 22.01 13.40
CA ARG A 305 4.62 20.61 13.26
C ARG A 305 5.70 19.71 12.67
N VAL A 306 5.59 18.41 12.90
CA VAL A 306 6.43 17.36 12.32
C VAL A 306 5.51 16.24 11.85
N ASP A 307 5.14 16.28 10.57
CA ASP A 307 4.13 15.41 9.96
C ASP A 307 4.83 14.33 9.11
N LEU A 308 4.78 13.07 9.57
CA LEU A 308 5.59 11.96 9.04
C LEU A 308 4.70 10.87 8.43
N TYR A 309 4.33 11.07 7.17
CA TYR A 309 3.64 10.07 6.34
C TYR A 309 4.64 9.15 5.62
N GLY A 310 5.84 9.66 5.33
CA GLY A 310 7.02 8.91 4.89
C GLY A 310 8.04 8.69 6.01
N SER A 311 9.12 7.97 5.68
CA SER A 311 10.11 7.52 6.65
C SER A 311 11.07 8.63 7.09
N LEU A 312 11.28 8.75 8.41
CA LEU A 312 12.31 9.62 8.99
C LEU A 312 13.38 8.77 9.69
N ILE A 313 14.63 8.91 9.27
CA ILE A 313 15.78 8.15 9.79
C ILE A 313 16.87 9.13 10.20
N VAL A 314 17.09 9.32 11.51
CA VAL A 314 18.08 10.30 12.01
C VAL A 314 19.14 9.67 12.89
N GLU A 315 20.38 10.16 12.74
CA GLU A 315 21.53 9.72 13.53
C GLU A 315 22.32 10.93 14.06
N SER A 316 22.31 11.14 15.37
CA SER A 316 23.08 12.19 16.06
C SER A 316 24.29 11.60 16.78
N LYS A 317 25.51 11.96 16.36
CA LYS A 317 26.75 11.40 16.93
C LYS A 317 27.14 12.01 18.28
N ASN A 318 26.79 13.27 18.57
CA ASN A 318 27.10 13.95 19.84
C ASN A 318 26.04 14.97 20.32
N GLY A 319 24.82 14.94 19.78
CA GLY A 319 23.74 15.84 20.20
C GLY A 319 22.38 15.12 20.33
N ILE A 320 21.31 15.88 20.18
CA ILE A 320 19.92 15.42 20.18
C ILE A 320 19.49 14.91 18.79
N GLY A 321 18.64 13.88 18.74
CA GLY A 321 17.94 13.47 17.52
C GLY A 321 16.98 14.58 17.06
N LEU A 322 15.73 14.51 17.52
CA LEU A 322 14.72 15.56 17.32
C LEU A 322 14.61 16.45 18.56
N LYS A 323 14.93 17.74 18.42
CA LYS A 323 14.65 18.77 19.42
C LYS A 323 13.35 19.49 19.05
N LEU A 324 12.25 19.05 19.67
CA LEU A 324 10.91 19.61 19.53
C LEU A 324 10.76 20.80 20.50
N GLY A 325 10.95 22.03 20.02
CA GLY A 325 10.74 23.22 20.87
C GLY A 325 9.26 23.42 21.23
N ASN A 326 8.99 24.30 22.20
CA ASN A 326 7.69 24.38 22.88
C ASN A 326 6.48 24.44 21.94
N TYR A 327 5.41 23.71 22.29
CA TYR A 327 4.16 23.62 21.53
C TYR A 327 4.32 23.04 20.12
N THR A 328 5.41 22.30 19.86
CA THR A 328 5.56 21.53 18.62
C THR A 328 4.82 20.20 18.72
N ASN A 329 4.06 19.85 17.69
CA ASN A 329 3.42 18.53 17.59
C ASN A 329 4.19 17.65 16.59
N LEU A 330 4.40 16.39 16.95
CA LEU A 330 4.89 15.34 16.05
C LEU A 330 3.77 14.31 15.85
N THR A 331 3.42 14.05 14.59
CA THR A 331 2.46 13.02 14.20
C THR A 331 3.10 12.12 13.16
N THR A 332 3.07 10.81 13.38
CA THR A 332 3.65 9.81 12.46
C THR A 332 2.65 8.70 12.15
N SER A 333 2.70 8.19 10.93
CA SER A 333 2.00 6.96 10.46
C SER A 333 2.96 6.06 9.66
N SER A 334 4.26 6.12 9.96
CA SER A 334 5.34 5.58 9.13
C SER A 334 6.54 5.17 9.96
N ILE A 335 7.68 4.87 9.32
CA ILE A 335 8.93 4.52 10.01
C ILE A 335 9.55 5.76 10.66
N LEU A 336 9.77 5.71 11.97
CA LEU A 336 10.53 6.72 12.71
C LEU A 336 11.73 6.07 13.41
N SER A 337 12.91 6.14 12.79
CA SER A 337 14.15 5.62 13.35
C SER A 337 15.02 6.75 13.87
N ILE A 338 15.36 6.72 15.16
CA ILE A 338 16.18 7.73 15.83
C ILE A 338 17.30 7.03 16.60
N ASN A 339 18.55 7.32 16.26
CA ASN A 339 19.71 6.96 17.08
C ASN A 339 20.45 8.23 17.49
N ALA A 340 20.49 8.54 18.78
CA ALA A 340 21.15 9.73 19.30
C ALA A 340 22.13 9.41 20.43
N LYS A 341 23.14 10.27 20.57
CA LYS A 341 24.03 10.21 21.73
C LYS A 341 23.43 10.90 22.95
N GLU A 342 23.00 12.16 22.87
CA GLU A 342 22.53 12.87 24.06
C GLU A 342 21.12 12.45 24.47
N GLN A 343 20.15 12.71 23.60
CA GLN A 343 18.71 12.45 23.77
C GLN A 343 18.07 12.17 22.42
N SER A 344 17.15 11.22 22.32
CA SER A 344 16.52 10.84 21.05
C SER A 344 15.47 11.86 20.63
N ILE A 345 14.53 12.17 21.53
CA ILE A 345 13.56 13.25 21.37
C ILE A 345 13.55 14.12 22.62
N SER A 346 13.69 15.44 22.43
CA SER A 346 13.56 16.46 23.47
C SER A 346 12.28 17.26 23.22
N GLY A 347 11.39 17.44 24.20
CA GLY A 347 10.02 17.89 23.91
C GLY A 347 9.21 18.48 25.05
N ASP A 348 9.78 19.35 25.88
CA ASP A 348 9.20 19.89 27.13
C ASP A 348 7.71 20.27 27.06
N LYS A 349 7.29 21.00 26.03
CA LYS A 349 5.88 21.38 25.79
C LYS A 349 5.30 20.80 24.50
N SER A 350 5.81 19.64 24.10
CA SER A 350 5.57 19.05 22.78
C SER A 350 4.71 17.80 22.88
N LYS A 351 3.88 17.54 21.86
CA LYS A 351 2.98 16.37 21.82
C LYS A 351 3.43 15.41 20.73
N LEU A 352 3.49 14.11 21.05
CA LEU A 352 3.89 13.05 20.14
C LEU A 352 2.70 12.10 19.94
N GLU A 353 2.31 11.86 18.70
CA GLU A 353 1.25 10.94 18.34
C GLU A 353 1.73 9.91 17.30
N PHE A 354 1.73 8.64 17.71
CA PHE A 354 2.11 7.49 16.91
C PHE A 354 0.82 6.81 16.43
N LEU A 355 0.45 7.01 15.16
CA LEU A 355 -0.78 6.51 14.54
C LEU A 355 -0.63 5.05 14.06
N GLU A 356 -1.76 4.43 13.68
CA GLU A 356 -1.81 3.14 12.98
C GLU A 356 -0.75 3.06 11.86
N GLY A 357 -0.07 1.91 11.75
CA GLY A 357 0.99 1.68 10.76
C GLY A 357 2.36 2.24 11.12
N THR A 358 2.50 2.98 12.23
CA THR A 358 3.80 3.46 12.71
C THR A 358 4.68 2.32 13.21
N GLU A 359 5.94 2.28 12.78
CA GLU A 359 6.99 1.51 13.44
C GLU A 359 8.12 2.46 13.86
N ALA A 360 8.13 2.84 15.14
CA ALA A 360 9.13 3.72 15.73
C ALA A 360 10.19 2.94 16.53
N ASP A 361 11.47 3.23 16.28
CA ASP A 361 12.62 2.69 17.02
C ASP A 361 13.54 3.84 17.44
N ILE A 362 13.56 4.13 18.74
CA ILE A 362 14.08 5.38 19.32
C ILE A 362 15.13 5.06 20.39
N THR A 363 16.41 5.19 20.03
CA THR A 363 17.56 4.84 20.88
C THR A 363 18.39 6.06 21.29
N SER A 364 18.66 6.19 22.60
CA SER A 364 19.62 7.14 23.20
C SER A 364 20.77 6.35 23.85
N THR A 365 22.01 6.84 23.68
CA THR A 365 23.25 6.15 24.09
C THR A 365 24.11 6.91 25.11
N SER A 366 23.55 7.92 25.80
CA SER A 366 24.23 8.56 26.95
C SER A 366 23.32 8.78 28.17
N LYS A 367 23.63 9.76 29.01
CA LYS A 367 23.15 9.88 30.40
C LYS A 367 21.78 10.58 30.56
N THR A 368 21.07 10.93 29.49
CA THR A 368 19.76 11.60 29.59
C THR A 368 18.59 10.70 29.19
N SER A 369 17.38 11.11 29.56
CA SER A 369 16.12 10.43 29.21
C SER A 369 15.97 10.25 27.70
N GLY A 370 15.48 9.09 27.24
CA GLY A 370 15.42 8.78 25.80
C GLY A 370 14.48 9.70 25.03
N VAL A 371 13.26 9.86 25.55
CA VAL A 371 12.22 10.76 25.04
C VAL A 371 11.71 11.64 26.19
N THR A 372 11.73 12.97 26.02
CA THR A 372 10.91 13.88 26.83
C THR A 372 9.73 14.44 26.02
N ALA A 373 8.56 14.55 26.65
CA ALA A 373 7.34 15.06 26.02
C ALA A 373 6.39 15.68 27.05
N SER A 374 5.51 16.59 26.63
CA SER A 374 4.33 16.95 27.43
C SER A 374 3.24 15.90 27.32
N ARG A 375 3.01 15.35 26.11
CA ARG A 375 2.01 14.30 25.81
C ARG A 375 2.61 13.25 24.89
N ILE A 376 2.31 11.97 25.16
CA ILE A 376 2.54 10.86 24.22
C ILE A 376 1.25 10.06 24.04
N TRP A 377 0.87 9.82 22.79
CA TRP A 377 -0.19 8.89 22.37
C TRP A 377 0.39 7.79 21.49
N VAL A 378 0.18 6.53 21.88
CA VAL A 378 0.43 5.37 21.02
C VAL A 378 -0.91 4.73 20.68
N ARG A 379 -1.34 4.87 19.42
CA ARG A 379 -2.64 4.39 18.92
C ARG A 379 -2.63 2.90 18.59
N ASP A 380 -3.80 2.37 18.26
CA ASP A 380 -3.97 0.96 17.95
C ASP A 380 -3.16 0.58 16.71
N TYR A 381 -2.53 -0.60 16.77
CA TYR A 381 -1.59 -1.12 15.77
C TYR A 381 -0.34 -0.25 15.51
N ALA A 382 -0.13 0.85 16.25
CA ALA A 382 1.14 1.56 16.25
C ALA A 382 2.19 0.80 17.10
N SER A 383 3.46 0.94 16.72
CA SER A 383 4.59 0.35 17.45
C SER A 383 5.60 1.39 17.90
N LEU A 384 5.95 1.36 19.19
CA LEU A 384 6.90 2.27 19.83
C LEU A 384 7.95 1.50 20.64
N LYS A 385 9.17 1.42 20.11
CA LYS A 385 10.36 1.03 20.87
C LYS A 385 11.11 2.26 21.37
N VAL A 386 11.46 2.29 22.65
CA VAL A 386 12.34 3.32 23.22
C VAL A 386 13.43 2.68 24.07
N LEU A 387 14.69 2.89 23.69
CA LEU A 387 15.87 2.47 24.45
C LEU A 387 16.59 3.70 25.01
N GLY A 388 16.49 3.93 26.32
CA GLY A 388 17.17 5.05 27.00
C GLY A 388 18.26 4.55 27.94
N SER A 389 19.50 5.00 27.75
CA SER A 389 20.63 4.67 28.66
C SER A 389 20.86 5.68 29.80
N GLY A 390 19.87 6.52 30.07
CA GLY A 390 20.02 7.70 30.92
C GLY A 390 20.09 7.44 32.42
N THR A 391 20.46 8.48 33.17
CA THR A 391 20.12 8.54 34.61
C THR A 391 18.65 8.91 34.82
N GLY A 392 17.96 9.44 33.80
CA GLY A 392 16.51 9.65 33.78
C GLY A 392 15.78 8.57 32.96
N SER A 393 14.45 8.53 33.08
CA SER A 393 13.60 7.51 32.47
C SER A 393 13.70 7.42 30.94
N ALA A 394 13.49 6.22 30.38
CA ALA A 394 13.53 6.02 28.93
C ALA A 394 12.45 6.87 28.22
N VAL A 395 11.24 6.93 28.79
CA VAL A 395 10.22 7.93 28.47
C VAL A 395 9.93 8.79 29.70
N GLN A 396 9.95 10.12 29.52
CA GLN A 396 9.75 11.09 30.59
C GLN A 396 8.67 12.12 30.24
N ILE A 397 7.58 12.14 31.00
CA ILE A 397 6.45 13.07 30.82
C ILE A 397 6.63 14.36 31.64
N LEU A 398 6.37 15.50 31.02
CA LEU A 398 6.68 16.83 31.59
C LEU A 398 5.45 17.71 31.86
N SER A 399 4.24 17.27 31.51
CA SER A 399 2.98 17.95 31.79
C SER A 399 1.84 17.01 32.21
N GLU A 400 0.71 17.61 32.63
CA GLU A 400 -0.52 16.91 32.99
C GLU A 400 -1.23 16.19 31.83
N ASP A 401 -0.88 16.47 30.56
CA ASP A 401 -1.44 15.76 29.40
C ASP A 401 -1.15 14.23 29.46
N GLY A 402 0.02 13.81 29.95
CA GLY A 402 0.31 12.40 30.26
C GLY A 402 0.85 11.50 29.14
N PHE A 403 1.05 10.23 29.47
CA PHE A 403 1.29 9.13 28.52
C PHE A 403 0.01 8.31 28.34
N GLU A 404 -0.27 7.83 27.13
CA GLU A 404 -1.41 6.95 26.84
C GLU A 404 -1.10 5.92 25.76
N ALA A 405 -1.26 4.65 26.12
CA ALA A 405 -1.22 3.49 25.25
C ALA A 405 -2.64 2.93 25.07
N THR A 406 -3.06 2.70 23.82
CA THR A 406 -4.34 2.05 23.51
C THR A 406 -4.23 0.53 23.45
N ASP A 407 -5.38 -0.14 23.41
CA ASP A 407 -5.53 -1.57 23.70
C ASP A 407 -4.74 -2.51 22.75
N LEU A 408 -4.53 -2.08 21.51
CA LEU A 408 -3.83 -2.81 20.45
C LEU A 408 -2.49 -2.14 20.08
N SER A 409 -1.98 -1.25 20.94
CA SER A 409 -0.67 -0.60 20.76
C SER A 409 0.49 -1.51 21.20
N ASN A 410 1.62 -1.41 20.50
CA ASN A 410 2.77 -2.30 20.66
C ASN A 410 3.98 -1.53 21.20
N ILE A 411 4.22 -1.62 22.50
CA ILE A 411 5.23 -0.80 23.18
C ILE A 411 6.34 -1.70 23.71
N ASP A 412 7.59 -1.23 23.63
CA ASP A 412 8.74 -1.78 24.38
C ASP A 412 9.63 -0.60 24.81
N ILE A 413 9.43 -0.13 26.03
CA ILE A 413 10.17 1.00 26.61
C ILE A 413 11.15 0.43 27.63
N ARG A 414 12.45 0.63 27.38
CA ARG A 414 13.57 0.05 28.12
C ARG A 414 14.54 1.11 28.60
N SER A 415 14.76 1.14 29.91
CA SER A 415 15.89 1.81 30.55
C SER A 415 17.09 0.86 30.65
N MET A 416 18.28 1.35 30.29
CA MET A 416 19.57 0.70 30.59
C MET A 416 20.23 1.27 31.85
N GLY A 417 19.66 2.34 32.42
CA GLY A 417 20.17 2.99 33.62
C GLY A 417 19.44 2.58 34.89
N THR A 418 19.70 3.30 35.98
CA THR A 418 19.06 3.10 37.29
C THR A 418 17.68 3.76 37.42
N ALA A 419 17.14 4.30 36.33
CA ALA A 419 15.82 4.91 36.27
C ALA A 419 14.76 3.92 35.75
N PRO A 420 13.48 4.07 36.15
CA PRO A 420 12.39 3.30 35.57
C PRO A 420 12.16 3.63 34.10
N ALA A 421 11.55 2.69 33.36
CA ALA A 421 11.18 2.83 31.95
C ALA A 421 10.31 4.06 31.70
N LEU A 422 9.30 4.24 32.55
CA LEU A 422 8.39 5.39 32.59
C LEU A 422 8.71 6.26 33.79
N GLY A 423 8.58 7.58 33.63
CA GLY A 423 8.73 8.56 34.70
C GLY A 423 8.30 9.95 34.25
N SER A 424 8.36 10.93 35.15
CA SER A 424 7.95 12.31 34.86
C SER A 424 9.02 13.33 35.27
N SER A 425 8.66 14.60 35.49
CA SER A 425 9.50 15.56 36.23
C SER A 425 9.20 15.52 37.74
N THR A 426 9.17 16.69 38.39
CA THR A 426 8.99 16.85 39.85
C THR A 426 7.53 16.73 40.31
N ARG A 427 6.60 16.38 39.42
CA ARG A 427 5.16 16.30 39.67
C ARG A 427 4.58 14.95 39.27
N PHE A 428 3.48 14.58 39.91
CA PHE A 428 2.66 13.44 39.52
C PHE A 428 1.90 13.75 38.22
N TYR A 429 2.24 13.04 37.14
CA TYR A 429 1.56 13.15 35.84
C TYR A 429 0.99 11.78 35.41
N PRO A 430 -0.11 11.76 34.64
CA PRO A 430 -0.84 10.53 34.35
C PRO A 430 -0.17 9.65 33.28
N PHE A 431 -0.29 8.35 33.48
CA PHE A 431 0.08 7.28 32.56
C PHE A 431 -1.12 6.35 32.43
N VAL A 432 -1.60 6.16 31.20
CA VAL A 432 -2.61 5.17 30.85
C VAL A 432 -1.90 4.06 30.08
N LEU A 433 -1.97 2.84 30.60
CA LEU A 433 -1.42 1.64 29.98
C LEU A 433 -2.54 0.62 29.80
N ASN A 434 -3.10 0.61 28.59
CA ASN A 434 -4.01 -0.45 28.16
C ASN A 434 -3.25 -1.47 27.30
N SER A 435 -3.66 -2.73 27.36
CA SER A 435 -3.14 -3.79 26.48
C SER A 435 -4.07 -5.00 26.51
N ASN A 436 -4.65 -5.36 25.37
CA ASN A 436 -5.42 -6.61 25.25
C ASN A 436 -4.55 -7.85 25.51
N SER A 437 -3.25 -7.78 25.16
CA SER A 437 -2.28 -8.87 25.38
C SER A 437 -1.58 -8.85 26.73
N GLY A 438 -2.07 -8.06 27.68
CA GLY A 438 -1.43 -7.90 28.98
C GLY A 438 -0.12 -7.09 28.91
N ILE A 439 0.57 -7.00 30.04
CA ILE A 439 1.76 -6.14 30.19
C ILE A 439 2.90 -7.00 30.75
N LYS A 440 4.07 -6.94 30.11
CA LYS A 440 5.30 -7.56 30.63
C LYS A 440 6.24 -6.49 31.19
N THR A 441 6.75 -6.71 32.39
CA THR A 441 7.68 -5.80 33.08
C THR A 441 8.97 -6.51 33.46
N TRP A 442 10.05 -5.75 33.58
CA TRP A 442 11.32 -6.21 34.17
C TRP A 442 11.79 -5.18 35.18
N SER A 443 12.39 -5.64 36.28
CA SER A 443 12.95 -4.77 37.33
C SER A 443 14.07 -3.86 36.80
N VAL A 444 14.23 -2.67 37.39
CA VAL A 444 15.38 -1.77 37.15
C VAL A 444 16.70 -2.53 37.35
N ASN A 445 17.67 -2.29 36.46
CA ASN A 445 18.94 -3.03 36.29
C ASN A 445 18.85 -4.44 35.68
N TYR A 446 17.66 -5.04 35.52
CA TYR A 446 17.50 -6.44 35.06
C TYR A 446 16.69 -6.58 33.76
N THR A 447 16.76 -5.56 32.89
CA THR A 447 15.85 -5.35 31.74
C THR A 447 16.02 -6.33 30.56
N GLU A 448 16.95 -7.27 30.68
CA GLU A 448 17.23 -8.36 29.73
C GLU A 448 16.97 -9.75 30.33
N ASN A 449 16.81 -9.87 31.66
CA ASN A 449 16.72 -11.15 32.35
C ASN A 449 15.27 -11.69 32.35
N ALA A 450 15.04 -12.84 31.72
CA ALA A 450 13.72 -13.49 31.67
C ALA A 450 13.21 -13.90 33.07
N ASP A 451 14.08 -14.38 33.95
CA ASP A 451 13.75 -14.87 35.31
C ASP A 451 13.36 -13.73 36.27
N GLN A 452 13.73 -12.49 35.93
CA GLN A 452 13.29 -11.27 36.61
C GLN A 452 12.31 -10.44 35.76
N SER A 453 11.69 -11.09 34.78
CA SER A 453 10.52 -10.56 34.09
C SER A 453 9.24 -11.04 34.79
N LYS A 454 8.23 -10.18 34.79
CA LYS A 454 6.91 -10.46 35.32
C LYS A 454 5.87 -10.14 34.26
N TYR A 455 4.90 -11.03 34.09
CA TYR A 455 3.83 -10.86 33.12
C TYR A 455 2.49 -10.74 33.84
N TYR A 456 1.76 -9.67 33.53
CA TYR A 456 0.41 -9.42 33.99
C TYR A 456 -0.56 -9.74 32.85
N ALA A 457 -1.42 -10.73 33.04
CA ALA A 457 -2.40 -11.21 32.06
C ALA A 457 -3.32 -10.10 31.53
N GLY A 458 -3.56 -10.11 30.23
CA GLY A 458 -4.58 -9.29 29.57
C GLY A 458 -6.02 -9.80 29.79
N PRO A 459 -7.02 -9.00 29.38
CA PRO A 459 -6.89 -7.62 28.90
C PRO A 459 -6.72 -6.63 30.07
N ILE A 460 -5.71 -5.76 29.99
CA ILE A 460 -5.46 -4.73 31.00
C ILE A 460 -6.00 -3.38 30.53
N LYS A 461 -6.75 -2.72 31.42
CA LYS A 461 -7.12 -1.31 31.41
C LYS A 461 -6.54 -0.71 32.69
N SER A 462 -5.52 0.13 32.59
CA SER A 462 -4.87 0.69 33.78
C SER A 462 -4.49 2.17 33.63
N SER A 463 -4.53 2.87 34.75
CA SER A 463 -4.08 4.25 34.87
C SER A 463 -3.39 4.48 36.21
N PHE A 464 -2.35 5.29 36.24
CA PHE A 464 -1.70 5.77 37.46
C PHE A 464 -1.09 7.15 37.24
N LYS A 465 -0.72 7.86 38.30
CA LYS A 465 0.18 9.02 38.21
C LYS A 465 1.53 8.69 38.83
N GLN A 466 2.61 9.13 38.19
CA GLN A 466 3.98 8.90 38.67
C GLN A 466 4.73 10.22 38.81
N LYS A 467 5.58 10.34 39.84
CA LYS A 467 6.64 11.36 39.95
C LYS A 467 8.01 10.70 39.76
N TYR A 468 8.96 11.37 39.11
CA TYR A 468 10.34 10.87 39.02
C TYR A 468 11.15 11.28 40.28
N ASN A 469 11.89 10.33 40.86
CA ASN A 469 12.69 10.56 42.06
C ASN A 469 14.11 11.05 41.69
N THR A 470 14.36 12.35 41.80
CA THR A 470 15.71 12.92 41.70
C THR A 470 16.51 12.57 42.96
N THR A 471 17.49 11.67 42.81
CA THR A 471 18.20 11.02 43.92
C THR A 471 18.79 11.97 44.96
N SER A 472 18.19 11.98 46.15
CA SER A 472 18.83 12.34 47.42
C SER A 472 18.33 11.41 48.53
N ASP A 473 17.01 11.41 48.76
CA ASP A 473 16.39 10.64 49.84
C ASP A 473 16.12 9.19 49.45
N LYS A 474 17.13 8.33 49.68
CA LYS A 474 17.02 6.85 49.60
C LYS A 474 16.14 6.22 50.70
N HIS A 475 15.33 7.03 51.38
CA HIS A 475 14.45 6.64 52.49
C HIS A 475 12.96 6.96 52.23
N GLU A 476 12.62 7.68 51.15
CA GLU A 476 11.24 7.66 50.62
C GLU A 476 10.99 6.28 49.98
N THR A 477 10.02 5.52 50.50
CA THR A 477 9.67 4.20 49.93
C THR A 477 9.19 4.35 48.49
N ASN A 478 9.57 3.42 47.59
CA ASN A 478 9.29 3.53 46.16
C ASN A 478 7.81 3.74 45.82
N GLN A 479 6.90 3.17 46.64
CA GLN A 479 5.45 3.40 46.60
C GLN A 479 5.07 4.90 46.61
N LYS A 480 5.79 5.78 47.33
CA LYS A 480 5.52 7.23 47.35
C LYS A 480 5.73 7.94 46.00
N ASN A 481 6.30 7.26 45.01
CA ASN A 481 6.52 7.80 43.67
C ASN A 481 5.41 7.44 42.67
N GLN A 482 4.38 6.71 43.10
CA GLN A 482 3.19 6.36 42.31
C GLN A 482 1.93 6.57 43.14
N ILE A 483 0.90 7.19 42.56
CA ILE A 483 -0.41 7.40 43.19
C ILE A 483 -1.53 7.11 42.18
N GLU A 484 -2.78 7.02 42.67
CA GLU A 484 -3.98 6.86 41.84
C GLU A 484 -3.89 5.65 40.87
N LEU A 485 -3.22 4.57 41.29
CA LEU A 485 -3.20 3.32 40.53
C LEU A 485 -4.61 2.72 40.53
N SER A 486 -5.16 2.60 39.33
CA SER A 486 -6.40 1.89 39.01
C SER A 486 -6.10 0.88 37.92
N SER A 487 -6.66 -0.32 38.04
CA SER A 487 -6.54 -1.38 37.05
C SER A 487 -7.72 -2.34 37.16
N ASN A 488 -8.20 -2.85 36.03
CA ASN A 488 -9.14 -3.99 36.01
C ASN A 488 -8.45 -5.33 36.35
N ASN A 489 -7.12 -5.41 36.26
CA ASN A 489 -6.33 -6.60 36.61
C ASN A 489 -5.86 -6.50 38.06
N SER A 490 -6.26 -7.47 38.89
CA SER A 490 -5.97 -7.51 40.33
C SER A 490 -4.48 -7.61 40.64
N ALA A 491 -3.74 -8.52 40.01
CA ALA A 491 -2.30 -8.69 40.23
C ALA A 491 -1.49 -7.44 39.83
N PHE A 492 -1.93 -6.72 38.79
CA PHE A 492 -1.37 -5.42 38.43
C PHE A 492 -1.70 -4.38 39.52
N LEU A 493 -2.95 -4.32 39.98
CA LEU A 493 -3.37 -3.38 41.03
C LEU A 493 -2.64 -3.59 42.36
N SER A 494 -2.35 -4.84 42.75
CA SER A 494 -1.68 -5.17 44.01
C SER A 494 -0.16 -5.13 43.96
N GLU A 495 0.46 -5.28 42.78
CA GLU A 495 1.90 -5.57 42.67
C GLU A 495 2.63 -4.83 41.52
N PHE A 496 2.01 -3.88 40.81
CA PHE A 496 2.72 -3.04 39.83
C PHE A 496 3.23 -1.74 40.45
N LEU A 497 4.55 -1.63 40.57
CA LEU A 497 5.26 -0.41 40.99
C LEU A 497 6.09 0.16 39.83
N SER A 498 5.53 1.09 39.07
CA SER A 498 6.20 1.75 37.92
C SER A 498 7.60 2.30 38.26
N PRO A 499 7.85 2.90 39.45
CA PRO A 499 9.19 3.34 39.86
C PRO A 499 10.26 2.23 39.94
N GLU A 500 9.87 0.96 40.02
CA GLU A 500 10.77 -0.19 40.10
C GLU A 500 10.91 -0.95 38.77
N VAL A 501 10.14 -0.56 37.75
CA VAL A 501 10.09 -1.21 36.43
C VAL A 501 11.08 -0.56 35.47
N GLY A 502 12.18 -1.25 35.16
CA GLY A 502 13.22 -0.79 34.23
C GLY A 502 12.87 -1.00 32.75
N ARG A 503 12.00 -1.96 32.44
CA ARG A 503 11.47 -2.18 31.09
C ARG A 503 10.00 -2.57 31.15
N ILE A 504 9.20 -2.06 30.22
CA ILE A 504 7.78 -2.37 30.10
C ILE A 504 7.40 -2.60 28.64
N ALA A 505 6.60 -3.64 28.38
CA ALA A 505 6.17 -4.04 27.06
C ALA A 505 4.68 -4.41 26.98
N THR A 506 4.07 -4.16 25.82
CA THR A 506 2.66 -4.44 25.47
C THR A 506 2.54 -5.11 24.10
N GLY A 507 1.36 -5.66 23.77
CA GLY A 507 1.07 -6.23 22.46
C GLY A 507 2.12 -7.26 22.02
N LYS A 508 2.59 -7.16 20.76
CA LYS A 508 3.59 -8.05 20.13
C LYS A 508 4.95 -8.10 20.85
N TYR A 509 5.20 -7.25 21.84
CA TYR A 509 6.44 -7.22 22.64
C TYR A 509 6.27 -7.75 24.07
N ALA A 510 5.03 -7.96 24.54
CA ALA A 510 4.74 -8.60 25.83
C ALA A 510 4.73 -10.14 25.74
N ILE A 511 4.38 -10.67 24.55
CA ILE A 511 4.25 -12.10 24.28
C ILE A 511 5.62 -12.81 24.43
N PRO A 512 5.71 -13.95 25.14
CA PRO A 512 6.93 -14.76 25.22
C PRO A 512 7.39 -15.29 23.85
N SER A 513 8.70 -15.54 23.70
CA SER A 513 9.30 -16.09 22.46
C SER A 513 8.96 -17.56 22.20
N ASP A 514 8.40 -18.22 23.21
CA ASP A 514 8.02 -19.63 23.33
C ASP A 514 6.48 -19.80 23.43
N TYR A 515 5.73 -18.77 23.04
CA TYR A 515 4.27 -18.75 23.05
C TYR A 515 3.64 -19.50 21.86
N GLU A 516 2.53 -20.20 22.11
CA GLU A 516 1.66 -20.84 21.11
C GLU A 516 0.20 -20.39 21.32
N GLU A 517 -0.63 -20.45 20.28
CA GLU A 517 -2.05 -20.02 20.34
C GLU A 517 -2.89 -20.96 21.26
N PRO A 518 -3.95 -20.47 21.94
CA PRO A 518 -4.75 -21.30 22.83
C PRO A 518 -5.44 -22.45 22.08
N THR A 519 -5.43 -23.64 22.68
CA THR A 519 -6.11 -24.81 22.14
C THR A 519 -7.61 -24.74 22.43
N LEU A 520 -8.44 -24.83 21.38
CA LEU A 520 -9.90 -24.89 21.48
C LEU A 520 -10.40 -26.22 20.93
N ILE A 521 -11.06 -27.00 21.79
CA ILE A 521 -11.66 -28.30 21.46
C ILE A 521 -13.18 -28.15 21.48
N SER A 522 -13.84 -28.66 20.45
CA SER A 522 -15.29 -28.88 20.39
C SER A 522 -15.57 -30.15 19.60
N PRO A 523 -16.76 -30.75 19.71
CA PRO A 523 -17.26 -31.64 18.68
C PRO A 523 -17.36 -30.92 17.34
N ASP A 524 -17.25 -31.66 16.23
CA ASP A 524 -17.48 -31.12 14.89
C ASP A 524 -18.99 -31.09 14.56
N LYS A 525 -19.79 -31.97 15.19
CA LYS A 525 -21.24 -32.09 15.02
C LYS A 525 -21.93 -32.66 16.27
N ILE A 526 -23.15 -32.19 16.54
CA ILE A 526 -24.16 -32.79 17.44
C ILE A 526 -25.54 -32.88 16.78
N GLU A 527 -26.45 -33.68 17.34
CA GLU A 527 -27.83 -33.86 16.83
C GLU A 527 -28.85 -33.81 17.98
N ILE A 528 -29.99 -33.15 17.76
CA ILE A 528 -31.07 -32.94 18.74
C ILE A 528 -32.46 -33.09 18.10
N GLU A 529 -33.49 -33.33 18.92
CA GLU A 529 -34.88 -33.46 18.46
C GLU A 529 -35.64 -32.12 18.51
N LYS A 530 -36.71 -32.00 17.73
CA LYS A 530 -37.55 -30.79 17.64
C LYS A 530 -38.13 -30.44 19.00
N GLY A 531 -38.07 -29.17 19.37
CA GLY A 531 -38.45 -28.66 20.68
C GLY A 531 -37.46 -28.94 21.82
N SER A 532 -36.31 -29.57 21.55
CA SER A 532 -35.27 -29.78 22.57
C SER A 532 -34.78 -28.46 23.16
N ILE A 533 -34.46 -28.47 24.45
CA ILE A 533 -33.68 -27.41 25.09
C ILE A 533 -32.22 -27.61 24.67
N PHE A 534 -31.60 -26.58 24.09
CA PHE A 534 -30.20 -26.59 23.68
C PHE A 534 -29.47 -25.37 24.24
N ASP A 535 -28.32 -25.61 24.88
CA ASP A 535 -27.43 -24.60 25.44
C ASP A 535 -26.04 -24.75 24.79
N PRO A 536 -25.62 -23.83 23.91
CA PRO A 536 -24.34 -23.94 23.20
C PRO A 536 -23.10 -23.98 24.10
N LEU A 537 -23.18 -23.57 25.37
CA LEU A 537 -22.06 -23.65 26.32
C LEU A 537 -22.05 -24.93 27.16
N LYS A 538 -23.04 -25.82 27.00
CA LYS A 538 -23.13 -27.10 27.71
C LYS A 538 -23.09 -28.30 26.76
N VAL A 539 -22.11 -28.28 25.86
CA VAL A 539 -21.85 -29.35 24.90
C VAL A 539 -20.73 -30.25 25.40
N ASP A 540 -21.01 -31.55 25.51
CA ASP A 540 -20.00 -32.54 25.90
C ASP A 540 -18.81 -32.52 24.93
N GLY A 541 -17.60 -32.35 25.46
CA GLY A 541 -16.36 -32.24 24.68
C GLY A 541 -16.04 -30.83 24.15
N LEU A 542 -16.75 -29.80 24.60
CA LEU A 542 -16.31 -28.40 24.50
C LEU A 542 -15.33 -28.08 25.62
N SER A 543 -14.10 -27.68 25.30
CA SER A 543 -13.10 -27.21 26.28
C SER A 543 -12.01 -26.36 25.63
N ALA A 544 -11.27 -25.59 26.43
CA ALA A 544 -10.13 -24.81 25.96
C ALA A 544 -8.99 -24.76 26.98
N SER A 545 -7.75 -24.67 26.49
CA SER A 545 -6.56 -24.51 27.33
C SER A 545 -5.57 -23.49 26.75
N ASP A 546 -4.91 -22.72 27.62
CA ASP A 546 -3.81 -21.83 27.22
C ASP A 546 -2.53 -22.61 26.86
N TYR A 547 -1.51 -21.91 26.35
CA TYR A 547 -0.21 -22.49 25.98
C TYR A 547 0.58 -23.14 27.13
N LYS A 548 0.13 -22.97 28.39
CA LYS A 548 0.69 -23.66 29.56
C LYS A 548 -0.12 -24.90 29.97
N GLY A 549 -1.20 -25.20 29.25
CA GLY A 549 -2.14 -26.26 29.61
C GLY A 549 -3.11 -25.87 30.74
N THR A 550 -3.25 -24.57 31.05
CA THR A 550 -4.24 -24.08 32.01
C THR A 550 -5.62 -24.15 31.37
N ASP A 551 -6.61 -24.74 32.04
CA ASP A 551 -8.00 -24.73 31.59
C ASP A 551 -8.56 -23.30 31.55
N ILE A 552 -9.12 -22.90 30.41
CA ILE A 552 -9.75 -21.61 30.16
C ILE A 552 -11.15 -21.78 29.51
N SER A 553 -11.77 -22.94 29.69
CA SER A 553 -13.07 -23.28 29.08
C SER A 553 -14.19 -22.29 29.44
N ASP A 554 -14.17 -21.70 30.64
CA ASP A 554 -15.09 -20.65 31.08
C ASP A 554 -14.99 -19.34 30.27
N LEU A 555 -13.92 -19.15 29.48
CA LEU A 555 -13.72 -17.98 28.61
C LEU A 555 -14.26 -18.19 27.19
N ILE A 556 -14.77 -19.39 26.87
CA ILE A 556 -15.34 -19.70 25.55
C ILE A 556 -16.59 -18.85 25.30
N LYS A 557 -16.57 -18.13 24.18
CA LYS A 557 -17.71 -17.41 23.61
C LYS A 557 -18.18 -18.14 22.36
N TYR A 558 -19.41 -17.87 21.92
CA TYR A 558 -19.92 -18.41 20.67
C TYR A 558 -20.72 -17.37 19.89
N THR A 559 -20.89 -17.63 18.60
CA THR A 559 -21.82 -16.91 17.71
C THR A 559 -22.61 -17.91 16.87
N GLY A 560 -23.72 -17.45 16.29
CA GLY A 560 -24.75 -18.32 15.68
C GLY A 560 -25.91 -18.58 16.64
N SER A 561 -26.99 -19.18 16.12
CA SER A 561 -28.19 -19.53 16.88
C SER A 561 -28.87 -20.75 16.27
N VAL A 562 -29.58 -21.51 17.11
CA VAL A 562 -30.33 -22.71 16.73
C VAL A 562 -31.79 -22.49 17.07
N ASP A 563 -32.70 -22.60 16.10
CA ASP A 563 -34.13 -22.70 16.37
C ASP A 563 -34.51 -24.17 16.45
N THR A 564 -34.62 -24.69 17.67
CA THR A 564 -34.91 -26.11 17.88
C THR A 564 -36.32 -26.51 17.47
N ASN A 565 -37.20 -25.59 17.07
CA ASN A 565 -38.54 -25.89 16.56
C ASN A 565 -38.54 -26.21 15.06
N ILE A 566 -37.46 -25.87 14.34
CA ILE A 566 -37.34 -26.02 12.89
C ILE A 566 -36.27 -27.09 12.60
N PRO A 567 -36.63 -28.23 11.98
CA PRO A 567 -35.66 -29.23 11.54
C PRO A 567 -34.72 -28.66 10.49
N GLY A 568 -33.42 -28.86 10.67
CA GLY A 568 -32.39 -28.23 9.84
C GLY A 568 -30.99 -28.36 10.43
N GLU A 569 -29.99 -27.84 9.72
CA GLU A 569 -28.61 -27.76 10.18
C GLU A 569 -28.25 -26.30 10.50
N TYR A 570 -27.60 -26.09 11.64
CA TYR A 570 -27.25 -24.78 12.20
C TYR A 570 -25.78 -24.77 12.59
N THR A 571 -25.06 -23.67 12.34
CA THR A 571 -23.65 -23.54 12.73
C THR A 571 -23.52 -22.71 14.01
N ILE A 572 -22.74 -23.20 14.96
CA ILE A 572 -22.23 -22.46 16.10
C ILE A 572 -20.72 -22.29 15.91
N THR A 573 -20.25 -21.04 15.89
CA THR A 573 -18.81 -20.72 15.84
C THR A 573 -18.35 -20.38 17.25
N TYR A 574 -17.52 -21.23 17.84
CA TYR A 574 -16.85 -20.97 19.11
C TYR A 574 -15.60 -20.12 18.92
N SER A 575 -15.29 -19.31 19.93
CA SER A 575 -14.08 -18.51 20.02
C SER A 575 -13.60 -18.45 21.46
N VAL A 576 -12.32 -18.72 21.71
CA VAL A 576 -11.68 -18.49 23.01
C VAL A 576 -10.56 -17.47 22.85
N ALA A 577 -10.48 -16.52 23.78
CA ALA A 577 -9.36 -15.60 23.90
C ALA A 577 -8.57 -15.97 25.15
N ASP A 578 -7.24 -16.06 25.03
CA ASP A 578 -6.38 -16.31 26.19
C ASP A 578 -5.98 -15.02 26.92
N SER A 579 -5.08 -15.16 27.90
CA SER A 579 -4.51 -14.02 28.62
C SER A 579 -3.66 -13.08 27.76
N PHE A 580 -3.27 -13.48 26.55
CA PHE A 580 -2.53 -12.67 25.56
C PHE A 580 -3.49 -12.06 24.52
N GLY A 581 -4.81 -12.21 24.70
CA GLY A 581 -5.83 -11.67 23.81
C GLY A 581 -5.83 -12.28 22.41
N VAL A 582 -5.11 -13.40 22.22
CA VAL A 582 -5.07 -14.14 20.95
C VAL A 582 -6.30 -15.03 20.88
N VAL A 583 -6.98 -15.04 19.73
CA VAL A 583 -8.30 -15.65 19.58
C VAL A 583 -8.27 -16.86 18.67
N THR A 584 -8.39 -18.06 19.25
CA THR A 584 -8.62 -19.30 18.50
C THR A 584 -10.12 -19.47 18.27
N THR A 585 -10.51 -19.96 17.08
CA THR A 585 -11.91 -20.18 16.70
C THR A 585 -12.12 -21.60 16.15
N LYS A 586 -13.32 -22.16 16.37
CA LYS A 586 -13.72 -23.47 15.83
C LYS A 586 -15.25 -23.54 15.62
N ASP A 587 -15.66 -24.08 14.47
CA ASP A 587 -17.07 -24.32 14.15
C ASP A 587 -17.57 -25.69 14.63
N MET A 588 -18.86 -25.74 14.98
CA MET A 588 -19.62 -26.96 15.26
C MET A 588 -20.98 -26.92 14.55
N LEU A 589 -21.42 -28.06 14.00
CA LEU A 589 -22.73 -28.23 13.38
C LEU A 589 -23.76 -28.79 14.37
N VAL A 590 -24.94 -28.18 14.46
CA VAL A 590 -26.09 -28.65 15.25
C VAL A 590 -27.22 -29.06 14.30
N VAL A 591 -27.72 -30.29 14.41
CA VAL A 591 -28.79 -30.79 13.53
C VAL A 591 -30.06 -31.09 14.31
N VAL A 592 -31.13 -30.38 13.97
CA VAL A 592 -32.49 -30.53 14.54
C VAL A 592 -33.32 -31.50 13.69
N LYS A 593 -33.99 -32.46 14.31
CA LYS A 593 -34.82 -33.51 13.67
C LYS A 593 -36.29 -33.43 14.07
N GLU A 594 -37.25 -33.89 13.26
CA GLU A 594 -38.68 -33.86 13.63
C GLU A 594 -39.07 -34.77 14.80
N GLU A 595 -40.17 -34.38 15.46
CA GLU A 595 -40.89 -35.12 16.50
C GLU A 595 -41.83 -36.17 15.87
N GLN A 596 -42.01 -37.33 16.52
CA GLN A 596 -42.60 -38.53 15.90
C GLN A 596 -44.08 -38.78 16.27
N THR A 597 -44.80 -39.50 15.41
CA THR A 597 -46.18 -39.98 15.66
C THR A 597 -46.35 -41.44 15.22
N LEU A 598 -47.27 -42.16 15.86
CA LEU A 598 -47.31 -43.63 15.86
C LEU A 598 -47.31 -44.27 14.45
N GLN A 599 -46.24 -44.97 14.11
CA GLN A 599 -46.14 -45.73 12.86
C GLN A 599 -47.23 -46.82 12.75
N PRO A 600 -47.82 -47.03 11.55
CA PRO A 600 -48.85 -48.03 11.33
C PRO A 600 -48.44 -49.45 11.76
N THR A 601 -49.36 -50.12 12.46
CA THR A 601 -49.16 -51.52 12.86
C THR A 601 -49.32 -52.45 11.65
N THR A 602 -48.45 -53.45 11.57
CA THR A 602 -48.52 -54.55 10.60
C THR A 602 -48.26 -55.89 11.30
N ILE A 603 -48.54 -56.99 10.62
CA ILE A 603 -48.26 -58.35 11.10
C ILE A 603 -47.88 -59.21 9.90
N ASN A 604 -46.79 -59.97 10.02
CA ASN A 604 -46.27 -60.82 8.96
C ASN A 604 -47.14 -62.07 8.77
N GLU A 605 -46.92 -62.80 7.68
CA GLU A 605 -47.53 -64.12 7.50
C GLU A 605 -46.94 -65.12 8.51
N LEU A 606 -47.80 -65.93 9.13
CA LEU A 606 -47.41 -66.95 10.12
C LEU A 606 -47.39 -68.35 9.51
N THR A 607 -46.76 -69.29 10.20
CA THR A 607 -46.59 -70.68 9.78
C THR A 607 -46.90 -71.67 10.91
N THR A 608 -47.16 -72.94 10.57
CA THR A 608 -47.27 -74.07 11.52
C THR A 608 -46.08 -74.15 12.47
N GLU A 609 -44.87 -73.94 11.93
CA GLU A 609 -43.63 -73.89 12.71
C GLU A 609 -43.41 -72.56 13.46
N SER A 610 -44.21 -71.51 13.21
CA SER A 610 -44.06 -70.19 13.84
C SER A 610 -44.37 -70.23 15.33
N THR A 611 -43.32 -70.38 16.12
CA THR A 611 -43.28 -70.16 17.57
C THR A 611 -43.14 -68.67 17.94
N GLN A 612 -43.06 -67.78 16.95
CA GLN A 612 -42.95 -66.33 17.14
C GLN A 612 -43.80 -65.58 16.10
N VAL A 613 -44.33 -64.43 16.49
CA VAL A 613 -45.09 -63.51 15.62
C VAL A 613 -44.38 -62.17 15.55
N SER A 614 -44.17 -61.69 14.32
CA SER A 614 -43.51 -60.42 14.04
C SER A 614 -44.33 -59.52 13.13
N GLY A 615 -44.01 -58.23 13.18
CA GLY A 615 -44.62 -57.18 12.37
C GLY A 615 -44.05 -55.83 12.78
N THR A 616 -44.61 -54.75 12.23
CA THR A 616 -44.25 -53.37 12.60
C THR A 616 -45.31 -52.70 13.46
N ALA A 617 -44.94 -51.62 14.13
CA ALA A 617 -45.77 -50.68 14.89
C ALA A 617 -44.87 -49.48 15.28
N GLU A 618 -45.33 -48.55 16.11
CA GLU A 618 -44.43 -47.52 16.64
C GLU A 618 -43.32 -48.13 17.51
N PRO A 619 -42.04 -47.78 17.28
CA PRO A 619 -40.94 -48.02 18.20
C PRO A 619 -41.32 -47.80 19.67
N ASN A 620 -40.92 -48.71 20.55
CA ASN A 620 -41.17 -48.61 21.99
C ASN A 620 -42.65 -48.61 22.45
N SER A 621 -43.63 -48.71 21.56
CA SER A 621 -45.04 -48.90 21.96
C SER A 621 -45.25 -50.25 22.65
N PHE A 622 -46.34 -50.41 23.42
CA PHE A 622 -46.73 -51.70 23.98
C PHE A 622 -47.72 -52.39 23.03
N ILE A 623 -47.52 -53.68 22.75
CA ILE A 623 -48.30 -54.43 21.75
C ILE A 623 -48.89 -55.72 22.33
N GLU A 624 -50.14 -55.99 21.96
CA GLU A 624 -50.92 -57.17 22.34
C GLU A 624 -51.22 -58.01 21.09
N ILE A 625 -51.05 -59.34 21.18
CA ILE A 625 -51.39 -60.31 20.14
C ILE A 625 -52.59 -61.14 20.61
N LYS A 626 -53.60 -61.30 19.75
CA LYS A 626 -54.92 -61.85 20.12
C LYS A 626 -55.45 -62.88 19.14
N VAL A 627 -56.25 -63.82 19.67
CA VAL A 627 -57.10 -64.73 18.92
C VAL A 627 -58.51 -64.65 19.51
N GLY A 628 -59.49 -64.24 18.70
CA GLY A 628 -60.79 -63.82 19.23
C GLY A 628 -60.63 -62.66 20.22
N ASN A 629 -61.13 -62.81 21.43
CA ASN A 629 -60.99 -61.83 22.52
C ASN A 629 -59.83 -62.14 23.50
N GLU A 630 -59.09 -63.25 23.30
CA GLU A 630 -58.04 -63.71 24.22
C GLU A 630 -56.67 -63.19 23.79
N VAL A 631 -55.86 -62.72 24.74
CA VAL A 631 -54.47 -62.27 24.51
C VAL A 631 -53.54 -63.48 24.61
N ILE A 632 -52.91 -63.86 23.50
CA ILE A 632 -52.01 -65.02 23.42
C ILE A 632 -50.52 -64.66 23.58
N ALA A 633 -50.17 -63.38 23.41
CA ALA A 633 -48.86 -62.81 23.75
C ALA A 633 -48.97 -61.29 23.91
N SER A 634 -48.04 -60.67 24.62
CA SER A 634 -47.89 -59.21 24.69
C SER A 634 -46.46 -58.82 25.03
N GLY A 635 -46.05 -57.60 24.68
CA GLY A 635 -44.72 -57.09 25.01
C GLY A 635 -44.51 -55.66 24.51
N LYS A 636 -43.25 -55.21 24.51
CA LYS A 636 -42.87 -53.91 23.93
C LYS A 636 -42.42 -54.11 22.48
N VAL A 637 -42.87 -53.24 21.58
CA VAL A 637 -42.32 -53.11 20.22
C VAL A 637 -40.87 -52.65 20.33
N GLY A 638 -39.98 -53.30 19.59
CA GLY A 638 -38.57 -52.95 19.51
C GLY A 638 -38.38 -51.52 18.99
N SER A 639 -37.25 -50.90 19.30
CA SER A 639 -36.94 -49.54 18.88
C SER A 639 -36.69 -49.40 17.36
N ASP A 640 -36.61 -50.51 16.61
CA ASP A 640 -36.63 -50.53 15.15
C ASP A 640 -38.06 -50.52 14.55
N GLY A 641 -39.07 -50.29 15.40
CA GLY A 641 -40.48 -50.33 15.04
C GLY A 641 -41.03 -51.75 14.86
N LYS A 642 -40.22 -52.79 15.09
CA LYS A 642 -40.67 -54.18 14.94
C LYS A 642 -40.90 -54.83 16.28
N TYR A 643 -41.99 -55.56 16.40
CA TYR A 643 -42.14 -56.54 17.46
C TYR A 643 -41.80 -57.92 16.91
N ASN A 644 -41.29 -58.77 17.79
CA ASN A 644 -41.21 -60.20 17.56
C ASN A 644 -41.45 -60.89 18.91
N LEU A 645 -42.63 -61.50 19.07
CA LEU A 645 -43.10 -62.06 20.34
C LEU A 645 -43.31 -63.57 20.22
N THR A 646 -42.88 -64.33 21.21
CA THR A 646 -43.13 -65.78 21.27
C THR A 646 -44.63 -66.05 21.40
N ILE A 647 -45.15 -66.95 20.56
CA ILE A 647 -46.54 -67.44 20.61
C ILE A 647 -46.56 -68.97 20.54
N PRO A 648 -47.59 -69.64 21.09
CA PRO A 648 -47.81 -71.06 20.82
C PRO A 648 -48.04 -71.29 19.32
N GLN A 649 -47.48 -72.37 18.77
CA GLN A 649 -47.71 -72.79 17.38
C GLN A 649 -49.21 -72.92 17.09
N GLN A 650 -49.64 -72.43 15.94
CA GLN A 650 -51.04 -72.36 15.55
C GLN A 650 -51.37 -73.35 14.44
N LYS A 651 -52.60 -73.87 14.46
CA LYS A 651 -53.12 -74.72 13.37
C LYS A 651 -53.31 -73.87 12.10
N VAL A 652 -53.10 -74.51 10.95
CA VAL A 652 -53.40 -73.92 9.63
C VAL A 652 -54.84 -73.38 9.59
N GLY A 653 -55.01 -72.16 9.10
CA GLY A 653 -56.30 -71.48 9.02
C GLY A 653 -56.73 -70.64 10.23
N THR A 654 -56.02 -70.65 11.36
CA THR A 654 -56.32 -69.73 12.49
C THR A 654 -56.01 -68.27 12.12
N LYS A 655 -56.88 -67.33 12.49
CA LYS A 655 -56.65 -65.87 12.39
C LYS A 655 -56.04 -65.31 13.68
N VAL A 656 -55.01 -64.47 13.54
CA VAL A 656 -54.29 -63.79 14.64
C VAL A 656 -54.26 -62.27 14.39
N THR A 657 -54.48 -61.46 15.43
CA THR A 657 -54.52 -59.98 15.37
C THR A 657 -53.45 -59.37 16.29
N ALA A 658 -52.87 -58.23 15.92
CA ALA A 658 -51.90 -57.46 16.72
C ALA A 658 -52.36 -56.01 16.92
N VAL A 659 -52.19 -55.45 18.13
CA VAL A 659 -52.63 -54.10 18.50
C VAL A 659 -51.54 -53.37 19.30
N ALA A 660 -50.96 -52.30 18.73
CA ALA A 660 -50.00 -51.41 19.39
C ALA A 660 -50.68 -50.27 20.15
N LYS A 661 -50.07 -49.82 21.25
CA LYS A 661 -50.53 -48.74 22.13
C LYS A 661 -49.35 -47.95 22.69
N LEU A 662 -49.40 -46.62 22.62
CA LEU A 662 -48.46 -45.74 23.33
C LEU A 662 -49.12 -44.41 23.67
N ASN A 663 -48.88 -43.90 24.87
CA ASN A 663 -49.37 -42.59 25.37
C ASN A 663 -50.87 -42.34 25.10
N GLY A 664 -51.70 -43.38 25.27
CA GLY A 664 -53.16 -43.32 25.10
C GLY A 664 -53.69 -43.55 23.68
N GLN A 665 -52.83 -43.64 22.67
CA GLN A 665 -53.19 -43.84 21.26
C GLN A 665 -52.90 -45.28 20.81
N SER A 666 -53.54 -45.78 19.73
CA SER A 666 -53.45 -47.18 19.30
C SER A 666 -53.58 -47.44 17.79
N SER A 667 -53.01 -48.55 17.29
CA SER A 667 -53.04 -49.01 15.88
C SER A 667 -53.08 -50.56 15.82
N GLU A 668 -53.63 -51.18 14.75
CA GLU A 668 -53.82 -52.64 14.68
C GLU A 668 -53.76 -53.28 13.28
N ALA A 669 -53.51 -54.61 13.20
CA ALA A 669 -53.46 -55.43 11.98
C ALA A 669 -53.74 -56.95 12.24
N TYR A 670 -53.97 -57.79 11.20
CA TYR A 670 -54.22 -59.25 11.36
C TYR A 670 -53.68 -60.15 10.22
N THR A 671 -53.52 -61.47 10.47
CA THR A 671 -52.97 -62.49 9.55
C THR A 671 -53.61 -63.90 9.71
N VAL A 672 -53.22 -64.88 8.87
CA VAL A 672 -53.65 -66.30 8.87
C VAL A 672 -52.46 -67.25 8.55
N VAL A 673 -52.46 -68.49 9.07
CA VAL A 673 -51.26 -69.37 9.24
C VAL A 673 -50.97 -70.37 8.08
N LYS A 674 -49.68 -70.57 7.72
CA LYS A 674 -49.05 -71.32 6.59
C LYS A 674 -47.87 -72.27 7.02
N GLU A 675 -46.66 -72.26 6.40
CA GLU A 675 -45.52 -73.20 6.66
C GLU A 675 -44.10 -72.57 6.34
N GLY A 676 -42.97 -72.87 7.04
CA GLY A 676 -41.60 -72.37 6.66
C GLY A 676 -40.37 -72.49 7.65
N PRO A 677 -39.07 -72.34 7.21
CA PRO A 677 -37.80 -72.62 7.97
C PRO A 677 -36.78 -71.42 8.24
N VAL A 678 -35.48 -71.69 8.54
CA VAL A 678 -34.48 -70.87 9.36
C VAL A 678 -33.34 -70.11 8.58
N SER A 679 -32.61 -69.12 9.20
CA SER A 679 -31.67 -68.15 8.54
C SER A 679 -30.41 -67.66 9.36
N THR A 680 -29.49 -66.90 8.71
CA THR A 680 -28.17 -66.28 9.16
C THR A 680 -28.07 -64.74 8.88
N VAL A 681 -27.15 -63.96 9.49
CA VAL A 681 -27.13 -62.46 9.41
C VAL A 681 -25.74 -61.76 9.52
N GLY A 682 -25.61 -60.54 8.97
CA GLY A 682 -24.41 -59.66 9.10
C GLY A 682 -24.53 -58.34 8.33
N THR A 683 -23.59 -57.39 8.50
CA THR A 683 -23.61 -56.05 7.86
C THR A 683 -22.23 -55.55 7.40
N ILE A 684 -22.18 -54.60 6.45
CA ILE A 684 -20.95 -54.00 5.91
C ILE A 684 -21.11 -52.49 5.72
N THR A 685 -20.07 -51.70 6.03
CA THR A 685 -20.09 -50.23 5.97
C THR A 685 -18.83 -49.70 5.29
N PRO A 686 -18.89 -49.23 4.03
CA PRO A 686 -17.75 -48.59 3.36
C PRO A 686 -17.48 -47.18 3.91
N SER A 687 -16.20 -46.82 3.95
CA SER A 687 -15.73 -45.44 4.08
C SER A 687 -15.92 -44.66 2.77
N GLU A 688 -15.82 -43.33 2.85
CA GLU A 688 -15.84 -42.46 1.67
C GLU A 688 -14.61 -42.72 0.78
N TYR A 689 -14.84 -42.89 -0.52
CA TYR A 689 -13.81 -43.20 -1.51
C TYR A 689 -13.37 -41.92 -2.23
N LYS A 690 -12.07 -41.58 -2.18
CA LYS A 690 -11.55 -40.40 -2.88
C LYS A 690 -11.25 -40.77 -4.33
N LEU A 691 -11.71 -39.93 -5.26
CA LEU A 691 -11.66 -40.22 -6.68
C LEU A 691 -10.20 -40.37 -7.16
N GLY A 692 -9.79 -41.61 -7.45
CA GLY A 692 -8.44 -41.98 -7.88
C GLY A 692 -7.79 -43.06 -7.02
N ASP A 693 -8.25 -43.25 -5.78
CA ASP A 693 -7.73 -44.26 -4.84
C ASP A 693 -7.78 -45.67 -5.43
N SER A 694 -6.81 -46.52 -5.08
CA SER A 694 -6.72 -47.90 -5.58
C SER A 694 -7.60 -48.92 -4.83
N GLU A 695 -8.14 -48.53 -3.67
CA GLU A 695 -8.86 -49.40 -2.73
C GLU A 695 -10.11 -48.72 -2.17
N ILE A 696 -11.19 -49.49 -1.98
CA ILE A 696 -12.31 -49.14 -1.10
C ILE A 696 -12.02 -49.75 0.28
N LYS A 697 -12.32 -49.03 1.35
CA LYS A 697 -12.07 -49.45 2.74
C LYS A 697 -13.34 -49.33 3.57
N GLY A 698 -13.39 -49.95 4.75
CA GLY A 698 -14.55 -49.83 5.63
C GLY A 698 -14.54 -50.83 6.79
N THR A 699 -15.72 -51.06 7.39
CA THR A 699 -15.95 -51.98 8.52
C THR A 699 -17.06 -52.99 8.22
N TYR A 700 -17.16 -54.04 9.03
CA TYR A 700 -18.18 -55.09 8.92
C TYR A 700 -18.52 -55.73 10.28
N THR A 701 -19.71 -56.34 10.39
CA THR A 701 -20.17 -57.07 11.59
C THR A 701 -20.98 -58.31 11.23
N GLY A 702 -21.17 -59.22 12.19
CA GLY A 702 -21.89 -60.49 11.99
C GLY A 702 -21.14 -61.47 11.07
N ASP A 703 -21.87 -62.35 10.38
CA ASP A 703 -21.30 -63.48 9.63
C ASP A 703 -20.53 -63.11 8.34
N VAL A 704 -20.31 -61.81 8.05
CA VAL A 704 -19.64 -61.36 6.80
C VAL A 704 -18.19 -61.87 6.73
N ALA A 705 -17.89 -62.63 5.69
CA ALA A 705 -16.59 -63.25 5.43
C ALA A 705 -15.99 -62.93 4.05
N LYS A 706 -16.80 -62.38 3.13
CA LYS A 706 -16.40 -62.02 1.75
C LYS A 706 -17.14 -60.75 1.32
N ALA A 707 -16.59 -60.01 0.36
CA ALA A 707 -17.35 -58.97 -0.33
C ALA A 707 -17.17 -58.95 -1.84
N ARG A 708 -18.04 -58.17 -2.48
CA ARG A 708 -18.06 -57.94 -3.92
C ARG A 708 -18.49 -56.52 -4.22
N VAL A 709 -17.73 -55.81 -5.05
CA VAL A 709 -18.04 -54.42 -5.46
C VAL A 709 -18.80 -54.44 -6.79
N THR A 710 -19.73 -53.50 -6.95
CA THR A 710 -20.47 -53.25 -8.20
C THR A 710 -20.26 -51.80 -8.62
N ILE A 711 -19.90 -51.56 -9.88
CA ILE A 711 -19.68 -50.22 -10.46
C ILE A 711 -20.63 -50.08 -11.66
N ASN A 712 -21.55 -49.11 -11.63
CA ASN A 712 -22.57 -48.90 -12.67
C ASN A 712 -23.33 -50.19 -13.06
N GLY A 713 -23.70 -51.00 -12.05
CA GLY A 713 -24.35 -52.31 -12.23
C GLY A 713 -23.43 -53.45 -12.69
N GLN A 714 -22.17 -53.18 -13.07
CA GLN A 714 -21.20 -54.21 -13.43
C GLN A 714 -20.50 -54.76 -12.17
N VAL A 715 -20.85 -55.99 -11.81
CA VAL A 715 -20.34 -56.68 -10.63
C VAL A 715 -18.90 -57.16 -10.87
N GLN A 716 -17.98 -56.74 -10.01
CA GLN A 716 -16.56 -57.06 -10.11
C GLN A 716 -16.25 -58.49 -9.63
N ALA A 717 -14.96 -58.86 -9.59
CA ALA A 717 -14.50 -60.15 -9.05
C ALA A 717 -14.81 -60.28 -7.54
N TRP A 718 -14.72 -61.50 -7.00
CA TRP A 718 -14.69 -61.70 -5.56
C TRP A 718 -13.37 -61.19 -4.97
N GLY A 719 -13.40 -60.62 -3.77
CA GLY A 719 -12.18 -60.21 -3.10
C GLY A 719 -12.40 -59.41 -1.81
N GLY A 720 -11.32 -58.76 -1.39
CA GLY A 720 -11.22 -57.99 -0.16
C GLY A 720 -10.64 -58.80 1.01
N THR A 721 -9.95 -58.09 1.89
CA THR A 721 -9.27 -58.63 3.07
C THR A 721 -10.06 -58.26 4.31
N PHE A 722 -10.56 -59.25 5.05
CA PHE A 722 -11.46 -59.07 6.20
C PHE A 722 -10.72 -59.42 7.50
N ASN A 723 -10.37 -58.42 8.30
CA ASN A 723 -9.61 -58.58 9.54
C ASN A 723 -10.13 -57.64 10.63
N ASN A 724 -10.34 -58.16 11.84
CA ASN A 724 -10.67 -57.39 13.05
C ASN A 724 -11.83 -56.38 12.88
N GLY A 725 -12.90 -56.77 12.15
CA GLY A 725 -14.05 -55.90 11.88
C GLY A 725 -13.80 -54.81 10.83
N THR A 726 -12.63 -54.79 10.20
CA THR A 726 -12.26 -53.86 9.11
C THR A 726 -12.07 -54.61 7.79
N PHE A 727 -12.31 -53.94 6.67
CA PHE A 727 -12.00 -54.48 5.35
C PHE A 727 -11.29 -53.48 4.44
N THR A 728 -10.49 -54.02 3.52
CA THR A 728 -10.04 -53.33 2.31
C THR A 728 -10.40 -54.16 1.08
N TYR A 729 -10.74 -53.51 -0.04
CA TYR A 729 -11.07 -54.15 -1.30
C TYR A 729 -10.38 -53.38 -2.44
N TYR A 730 -9.48 -54.03 -3.17
CA TYR A 730 -8.72 -53.42 -4.25
C TYR A 730 -9.57 -53.29 -5.53
N VAL A 731 -9.74 -52.05 -6.02
CA VAL A 731 -10.43 -51.74 -7.28
C VAL A 731 -9.46 -51.38 -8.42
N GLY A 732 -8.24 -50.96 -8.08
CA GLY A 732 -7.26 -50.40 -9.00
C GLY A 732 -7.41 -48.89 -9.18
N SER A 733 -6.28 -48.17 -9.29
CA SER A 733 -6.27 -46.72 -9.42
C SER A 733 -7.06 -46.25 -10.64
N ASN A 734 -7.85 -45.18 -10.49
CA ASN A 734 -8.69 -44.60 -11.55
C ASN A 734 -9.73 -45.56 -12.17
N LYS A 735 -10.05 -46.68 -11.50
CA LYS A 735 -11.09 -47.63 -11.95
C LYS A 735 -12.51 -47.02 -11.87
N ILE A 736 -12.75 -46.26 -10.80
CA ILE A 736 -14.00 -45.54 -10.50
C ILE A 736 -13.85 -44.09 -10.97
N LYS A 737 -14.93 -43.53 -11.52
CA LYS A 737 -15.00 -42.21 -12.16
C LYS A 737 -16.00 -41.27 -11.49
N ASP A 738 -15.85 -39.99 -11.79
CA ASP A 738 -16.79 -38.93 -11.37
C ASP A 738 -18.18 -39.22 -11.95
N GLY A 739 -19.17 -39.42 -11.07
CA GLY A 739 -20.53 -39.82 -11.43
C GLY A 739 -20.82 -41.33 -11.49
N ASP A 740 -19.85 -42.21 -11.21
CA ASP A 740 -20.12 -43.66 -11.12
C ASP A 740 -21.00 -44.00 -9.90
N ILE A 741 -21.96 -44.90 -10.07
CA ILE A 741 -22.74 -45.48 -8.97
C ILE A 741 -22.02 -46.74 -8.48
N VAL A 742 -21.42 -46.67 -7.30
CA VAL A 742 -20.65 -47.76 -6.69
C VAL A 742 -21.35 -48.30 -5.46
N THR A 743 -21.46 -49.62 -5.35
CA THR A 743 -21.93 -50.31 -4.14
C THR A 743 -20.96 -51.44 -3.76
N ILE A 744 -20.97 -51.82 -2.48
CA ILE A 744 -20.27 -53.01 -1.98
C ILE A 744 -21.25 -53.90 -1.20
N SER A 745 -21.19 -55.20 -1.49
CA SER A 745 -22.05 -56.24 -0.92
C SER A 745 -21.23 -57.18 -0.04
N GLY A 746 -21.69 -57.46 1.19
CA GLY A 746 -21.08 -58.37 2.15
C GLY A 746 -21.84 -59.69 2.25
N TYR A 747 -21.12 -60.81 2.28
CA TYR A 747 -21.65 -62.17 2.19
C TYR A 747 -21.10 -63.05 3.31
N ASP A 748 -21.88 -64.06 3.75
CA ASP A 748 -21.38 -65.09 4.66
C ASP A 748 -20.41 -66.06 3.96
N LYS A 749 -19.77 -66.93 4.76
CA LYS A 749 -18.82 -67.93 4.27
C LYS A 749 -19.39 -68.88 3.21
N ASN A 750 -20.70 -69.07 3.17
CA ASN A 750 -21.46 -69.93 2.25
C ASN A 750 -22.00 -69.14 1.03
N ASP A 751 -21.51 -67.92 0.78
CA ASP A 751 -21.90 -67.03 -0.32
C ASP A 751 -23.36 -66.52 -0.26
N LYS A 752 -24.01 -66.59 0.90
CA LYS A 752 -25.30 -65.91 1.12
C LYS A 752 -25.06 -64.40 1.30
N LEU A 753 -25.79 -63.58 0.54
CA LEU A 753 -25.79 -62.13 0.72
C LEU A 753 -26.38 -61.76 2.09
N LEU A 754 -25.67 -60.92 2.84
CA LEU A 754 -26.13 -60.41 4.15
C LEU A 754 -26.51 -58.93 4.08
N ASP A 755 -25.70 -58.11 3.40
CA ASP A 755 -25.91 -56.66 3.32
C ASP A 755 -25.29 -56.04 2.05
N THR A 756 -25.71 -54.84 1.68
CA THR A 756 -25.14 -54.04 0.59
C THR A 756 -25.31 -52.55 0.86
N LYS A 757 -24.23 -51.78 0.69
CA LYS A 757 -24.23 -50.32 0.87
C LYS A 757 -23.66 -49.59 -0.35
N PRO A 758 -24.10 -48.35 -0.64
CA PRO A 758 -23.42 -47.47 -1.59
C PRO A 758 -22.07 -47.01 -1.02
N VAL A 759 -21.12 -46.74 -1.92
CA VAL A 759 -19.81 -46.16 -1.59
C VAL A 759 -19.84 -44.69 -2.03
N LYS A 760 -19.78 -43.76 -1.08
CA LYS A 760 -19.82 -42.32 -1.36
C LYS A 760 -18.49 -41.88 -1.98
N ILE A 761 -18.53 -41.41 -3.22
CA ILE A 761 -17.36 -40.89 -3.94
C ILE A 761 -17.18 -39.40 -3.60
N ILE A 762 -15.93 -38.99 -3.31
CA ILE A 762 -15.56 -37.58 -3.12
C ILE A 762 -14.52 -37.17 -4.15
N LYS A 763 -14.82 -36.08 -4.86
CA LYS A 763 -13.90 -35.36 -5.74
C LYS A 763 -13.29 -34.18 -4.97
N VAL A 764 -11.98 -34.19 -4.78
CA VAL A 764 -11.25 -33.09 -4.13
C VAL A 764 -10.98 -32.01 -5.17
N THR A 765 -11.57 -30.82 -5.01
CA THR A 765 -11.28 -29.68 -5.89
C THR A 765 -9.89 -29.10 -5.63
N GLN A 766 -9.16 -28.84 -6.70
CA GLN A 766 -7.82 -28.23 -6.68
C GLN A 766 -7.68 -27.28 -7.87
N GLY A 767 -6.84 -26.25 -7.75
CA GLY A 767 -6.55 -25.37 -8.88
C GLY A 767 -5.60 -24.25 -8.50
N THR A 768 -5.09 -23.56 -9.53
CA THR A 768 -4.20 -22.40 -9.37
C THR A 768 -4.67 -21.24 -10.23
N ILE A 769 -4.35 -20.03 -9.81
CA ILE A 769 -4.57 -18.82 -10.59
C ILE A 769 -3.22 -18.19 -10.92
N THR A 770 -3.07 -17.60 -12.11
CA THR A 770 -1.82 -16.95 -12.53
C THR A 770 -2.15 -15.68 -13.29
N PRO A 771 -2.20 -14.52 -12.60
CA PRO A 771 -2.37 -13.24 -13.29
C PRO A 771 -1.21 -12.98 -14.24
N SER A 772 -1.54 -12.51 -15.43
CA SER A 772 -0.59 -11.85 -16.32
C SER A 772 -0.19 -10.49 -15.75
N GLU A 773 0.90 -9.94 -16.28
CA GLU A 773 1.37 -8.59 -15.92
C GLU A 773 0.31 -7.55 -16.31
N TYR A 774 -0.24 -6.85 -15.32
CA TYR A 774 -1.31 -5.86 -15.50
C TYR A 774 -0.72 -4.54 -15.99
N LYS A 775 -1.20 -4.05 -17.13
CA LYS A 775 -0.70 -2.80 -17.72
C LYS A 775 -1.46 -1.62 -17.10
N LEU A 776 -0.70 -0.64 -16.62
CA LEU A 776 -1.28 0.53 -15.95
C LEU A 776 -2.22 1.29 -16.90
N GLY A 777 -3.52 1.29 -16.58
CA GLY A 777 -4.59 1.87 -17.39
C GLY A 777 -5.58 0.85 -17.99
N ASP A 778 -5.22 -0.44 -18.06
CA ASP A 778 -6.11 -1.51 -18.53
C ASP A 778 -7.39 -1.59 -17.68
N SER A 779 -8.52 -1.90 -18.32
CA SER A 779 -9.82 -2.06 -17.65
C SER A 779 -9.97 -3.41 -16.93
N GLU A 780 -9.08 -4.38 -17.20
CA GLU A 780 -9.19 -5.76 -16.75
C GLU A 780 -7.83 -6.30 -16.29
N ILE A 781 -7.80 -7.04 -15.18
CA ILE A 781 -6.73 -8.00 -14.88
C ILE A 781 -7.00 -9.25 -15.71
N LYS A 782 -5.97 -9.82 -16.35
CA LYS A 782 -6.08 -11.03 -17.17
C LYS A 782 -5.11 -12.09 -16.68
N GLY A 783 -5.32 -13.35 -17.03
CA GLY A 783 -4.38 -14.41 -16.69
C GLY A 783 -4.83 -15.79 -17.11
N THR A 784 -4.13 -16.80 -16.61
CA THR A 784 -4.48 -18.22 -16.75
C THR A 784 -4.93 -18.81 -15.42
N TYR A 785 -5.63 -19.93 -15.49
CA TYR A 785 -5.97 -20.76 -14.33
C TYR A 785 -5.84 -22.24 -14.69
N THR A 786 -5.67 -23.08 -13.67
CA THR A 786 -5.69 -24.54 -13.81
C THR A 786 -6.62 -25.16 -12.78
N GLY A 787 -7.10 -26.38 -13.05
CA GLY A 787 -8.03 -27.07 -12.16
C GLY A 787 -9.41 -26.42 -12.07
N ASP A 788 -10.06 -26.56 -10.92
CA ASP A 788 -11.49 -26.27 -10.69
C ASP A 788 -11.83 -24.78 -10.45
N VAL A 789 -10.92 -23.84 -10.72
CA VAL A 789 -11.16 -22.39 -10.51
C VAL A 789 -12.30 -21.90 -11.42
N ALA A 790 -13.30 -21.26 -10.83
CA ALA A 790 -14.52 -20.79 -11.50
C ALA A 790 -14.91 -19.34 -11.16
N LYS A 791 -14.33 -18.75 -10.12
CA LYS A 791 -14.62 -17.38 -9.64
C LYS A 791 -13.32 -16.72 -9.14
N ALA A 792 -13.27 -15.39 -9.13
CA ALA A 792 -12.18 -14.65 -8.48
C ALA A 792 -12.65 -13.46 -7.66
N ARG A 793 -11.72 -12.96 -6.84
CA ARG A 793 -11.84 -11.71 -6.07
C ARG A 793 -10.48 -11.02 -6.04
N VAL A 794 -10.47 -9.70 -6.20
CA VAL A 794 -9.26 -8.85 -6.19
C VAL A 794 -9.20 -8.02 -4.92
N THR A 795 -8.00 -7.75 -4.43
CA THR A 795 -7.74 -6.81 -3.33
C THR A 795 -6.75 -5.75 -3.80
N ILE A 796 -6.99 -4.48 -3.46
CA ILE A 796 -6.12 -3.34 -3.81
C ILE A 796 -5.83 -2.58 -2.51
N ASN A 797 -4.56 -2.48 -2.11
CA ASN A 797 -4.13 -1.81 -0.86
C ASN A 797 -4.94 -2.27 0.37
N GLY A 798 -5.09 -3.60 0.53
CA GLY A 798 -5.91 -4.22 1.58
C GLY A 798 -7.44 -4.17 1.35
N GLN A 799 -7.94 -3.28 0.49
CA GLN A 799 -9.37 -3.12 0.23
C GLN A 799 -9.90 -4.17 -0.75
N VAL A 800 -10.71 -5.09 -0.23
CA VAL A 800 -11.27 -6.24 -0.98
C VAL A 800 -12.41 -5.79 -1.90
N GLN A 801 -12.33 -6.17 -3.18
CA GLN A 801 -13.29 -5.79 -4.21
C GLN A 801 -14.50 -6.74 -4.24
N ALA A 802 -15.55 -6.34 -4.99
CA ALA A 802 -16.71 -7.19 -5.26
C ALA A 802 -16.35 -8.40 -6.13
N TRP A 803 -17.05 -9.53 -5.93
CA TRP A 803 -16.87 -10.76 -6.70
C TRP A 803 -16.97 -10.57 -8.22
N GLY A 804 -16.18 -11.34 -8.98
CA GLY A 804 -16.25 -11.31 -10.42
C GLY A 804 -15.30 -12.26 -11.13
N GLY A 805 -15.07 -11.95 -12.41
CA GLY A 805 -14.21 -12.72 -13.31
C GLY A 805 -14.99 -13.58 -14.31
N THR A 806 -14.50 -13.63 -15.55
CA THR A 806 -14.97 -14.53 -16.61
C THR A 806 -13.91 -15.61 -16.80
N PHE A 807 -14.30 -16.89 -16.71
CA PHE A 807 -13.39 -18.04 -16.79
C PHE A 807 -13.73 -18.89 -18.01
N SER A 808 -12.78 -19.07 -18.93
CA SER A 808 -12.98 -19.87 -20.14
C SER A 808 -11.66 -20.38 -20.70
N ASN A 809 -11.63 -21.64 -21.15
CA ASN A 809 -10.50 -22.26 -21.85
C ASN A 809 -9.14 -22.13 -21.11
N GLY A 810 -9.13 -22.18 -19.78
CA GLY A 810 -7.92 -22.01 -18.96
C GLY A 810 -7.41 -20.56 -18.84
N THR A 811 -8.19 -19.59 -19.33
CA THR A 811 -7.92 -18.14 -19.24
C THR A 811 -9.00 -17.42 -18.46
N PHE A 812 -8.63 -16.33 -17.76
CA PHE A 812 -9.58 -15.47 -17.09
C PHE A 812 -9.38 -13.99 -17.43
N THR A 813 -10.48 -13.22 -17.37
CA THR A 813 -10.43 -11.75 -17.23
C THR A 813 -11.25 -11.32 -16.03
N TYR A 814 -10.82 -10.26 -15.34
CA TYR A 814 -11.49 -9.69 -14.18
C TYR A 814 -11.55 -8.16 -14.35
N TYR A 815 -12.76 -7.61 -14.46
CA TYR A 815 -12.95 -6.18 -14.67
C TYR A 815 -12.65 -5.38 -13.40
N VAL A 816 -11.66 -4.49 -13.47
CA VAL A 816 -11.32 -3.51 -12.42
C VAL A 816 -11.80 -2.10 -12.78
N GLY A 817 -11.96 -1.80 -14.07
CA GLY A 817 -12.21 -0.46 -14.59
C GLY A 817 -10.92 0.35 -14.77
N SER A 818 -10.84 1.10 -15.87
CA SER A 818 -9.65 1.87 -16.24
C SER A 818 -9.24 2.85 -15.14
N ASN A 819 -7.93 2.97 -14.92
CA ASN A 819 -7.30 3.84 -13.92
C ASN A 819 -7.70 3.58 -12.45
N LYS A 820 -8.37 2.46 -12.14
CA LYS A 820 -8.68 2.10 -10.74
C LYS A 820 -7.45 1.62 -9.98
N ILE A 821 -6.55 0.90 -10.65
CA ILE A 821 -5.22 0.53 -10.16
C ILE A 821 -4.22 1.59 -10.64
N LYS A 822 -3.33 2.01 -9.75
CA LYS A 822 -2.33 3.08 -9.92
C LYS A 822 -0.90 2.54 -9.87
N ASP A 823 0.04 3.37 -10.28
CA ASP A 823 1.48 3.12 -10.06
C ASP A 823 1.72 3.06 -8.55
N GLY A 824 2.37 2.00 -8.05
CA GLY A 824 2.61 1.78 -6.63
C GLY A 824 1.53 1.02 -5.83
N ASP A 825 0.35 0.71 -6.40
CA ASP A 825 -0.67 -0.06 -5.69
C ASP A 825 -0.24 -1.52 -5.42
N ILE A 826 -0.54 -2.04 -4.22
CA ILE A 826 -0.39 -3.45 -3.88
C ILE A 826 -1.68 -4.19 -4.27
N VAL A 827 -1.60 -5.01 -5.33
CA VAL A 827 -2.76 -5.73 -5.88
C VAL A 827 -2.56 -7.25 -5.78
N THR A 828 -3.57 -7.96 -5.28
CA THR A 828 -3.63 -9.43 -5.28
C THR A 828 -4.93 -9.92 -5.90
N ILE A 829 -4.92 -11.15 -6.41
CA ILE A 829 -6.11 -11.85 -6.91
C ILE A 829 -6.18 -13.27 -6.34
N SER A 830 -7.36 -13.64 -5.87
CA SER A 830 -7.70 -14.94 -5.29
C SER A 830 -8.65 -15.70 -6.21
N GLY A 831 -8.37 -16.98 -6.45
CA GLY A 831 -9.16 -17.89 -7.29
C GLY A 831 -9.90 -18.93 -6.44
N TYR A 832 -11.18 -19.14 -6.74
CA TYR A 832 -12.11 -19.98 -5.96
C TYR A 832 -12.80 -20.99 -6.88
N ASP A 833 -13.21 -22.14 -6.32
CA ASP A 833 -14.03 -23.10 -7.05
C ASP A 833 -15.51 -22.67 -7.17
N LYS A 834 -16.31 -23.46 -7.88
CA LYS A 834 -17.74 -23.16 -8.11
C LYS A 834 -18.57 -23.03 -6.82
N ASN A 835 -18.11 -23.63 -5.72
CA ASN A 835 -18.76 -23.65 -4.40
C ASN A 835 -18.13 -22.63 -3.42
N ASP A 836 -17.39 -21.64 -3.93
CA ASP A 836 -16.78 -20.54 -3.15
C ASP A 836 -15.64 -20.95 -2.19
N LYS A 837 -15.14 -22.20 -2.30
CA LYS A 837 -13.91 -22.62 -1.63
C LYS A 837 -12.70 -21.94 -2.30
N LEU A 838 -11.85 -21.30 -1.49
CA LEU A 838 -10.57 -20.73 -1.95
C LEU A 838 -9.63 -21.85 -2.42
N LEU A 839 -9.02 -21.67 -3.59
CA LEU A 839 -8.04 -22.60 -4.15
C LEU A 839 -6.62 -22.01 -4.18
N ASP A 840 -6.49 -20.73 -4.56
CA ASP A 840 -5.17 -20.10 -4.73
C ASP A 840 -5.26 -18.56 -4.61
N THR A 841 -4.13 -17.90 -4.33
CA THR A 841 -3.97 -16.43 -4.34
C THR A 841 -2.59 -16.03 -4.85
N LYS A 842 -2.52 -14.97 -5.67
CA LYS A 842 -1.28 -14.45 -6.25
C LYS A 842 -1.24 -12.91 -6.27
N PRO A 843 -0.05 -12.30 -6.17
CA PRO A 843 0.13 -10.88 -6.48
C PRO A 843 -0.04 -10.62 -7.97
N VAL A 844 -0.57 -9.44 -8.31
CA VAL A 844 -0.71 -8.96 -9.70
C VAL A 844 0.43 -7.97 -9.97
N LYS A 845 1.38 -8.36 -10.82
CA LYS A 845 2.52 -7.50 -11.17
C LYS A 845 2.05 -6.35 -12.07
N ILE A 846 2.08 -5.12 -11.56
CA ILE A 846 1.76 -3.90 -12.32
C ILE A 846 2.95 -3.52 -13.20
N ILE A 847 2.69 -3.12 -14.45
CA ILE A 847 3.69 -2.58 -15.38
C ILE A 847 3.18 -1.31 -16.05
N LYS A 848 3.96 -0.24 -15.92
CA LYS A 848 3.80 1.00 -16.69
C LYS A 848 4.25 0.78 -18.14
N VAL A 849 3.31 0.87 -19.09
CA VAL A 849 3.62 0.70 -20.51
C VAL A 849 4.22 1.98 -21.07
N THR A 850 5.55 2.02 -21.19
CA THR A 850 6.26 3.09 -21.88
C THR A 850 5.89 3.14 -23.36
N GLN A 851 5.65 4.34 -23.89
CA GLN A 851 5.26 4.62 -25.27
C GLN A 851 5.99 5.85 -25.77
N GLY A 852 6.35 5.92 -27.05
CA GLY A 852 6.93 7.14 -27.61
C GLY A 852 7.20 7.05 -29.09
N THR A 853 7.45 8.20 -29.71
CA THR A 853 7.84 8.31 -31.13
C THR A 853 9.04 9.23 -31.29
N ILE A 854 9.78 9.08 -32.38
CA ILE A 854 10.90 9.97 -32.73
C ILE A 854 10.80 10.42 -34.19
N THR A 855 11.08 11.70 -34.44
CA THR A 855 11.05 12.30 -35.78
C THR A 855 12.33 13.09 -35.99
N PRO A 856 13.35 12.54 -36.67
CA PRO A 856 14.54 13.30 -37.04
C PRO A 856 14.19 14.42 -38.02
N SER A 857 14.75 15.60 -37.77
CA SER A 857 14.81 16.69 -38.74
C SER A 857 15.71 16.30 -39.93
N GLU A 858 15.63 17.10 -41.00
CA GLU A 858 16.58 17.03 -42.10
C GLU A 858 17.99 17.43 -41.60
N TYR A 859 18.98 16.57 -41.80
CA TYR A 859 20.36 16.74 -41.34
C TYR A 859 21.19 17.44 -42.43
N LYS A 860 21.83 18.58 -42.10
CA LYS A 860 22.73 19.26 -43.04
C LYS A 860 24.10 18.59 -43.07
N LEU A 861 24.62 18.35 -44.27
CA LEU A 861 25.93 17.74 -44.45
C LEU A 861 27.04 18.56 -43.75
N GLY A 862 27.75 17.91 -42.81
CA GLY A 862 28.83 18.52 -42.02
C GLY A 862 28.47 18.80 -40.55
N ASP A 863 27.18 18.86 -40.21
CA ASP A 863 26.72 19.11 -38.83
C ASP A 863 27.23 18.02 -37.86
N SER A 864 27.56 18.42 -36.64
CA SER A 864 28.05 17.50 -35.59
C SER A 864 26.94 16.67 -34.93
N GLU A 865 25.68 17.00 -35.15
CA GLU A 865 24.52 16.40 -34.49
C GLU A 865 23.38 16.11 -35.49
N ILE A 866 22.68 15.01 -35.29
CA ILE A 866 21.31 14.83 -35.79
C ILE A 866 20.37 15.47 -34.78
N LYS A 867 19.34 16.19 -35.25
CA LYS A 867 18.34 16.84 -34.39
C LYS A 867 16.94 16.39 -34.76
N GLY A 868 15.94 16.64 -33.92
CA GLY A 868 14.55 16.36 -34.23
C GLY A 868 13.61 16.51 -33.04
N THR A 869 12.41 15.95 -33.16
CA THR A 869 11.40 15.89 -32.10
C THR A 869 11.15 14.47 -31.61
N TYR A 870 10.59 14.34 -30.41
CA TYR A 870 10.11 13.09 -29.85
C TYR A 870 8.83 13.31 -29.04
N THR A 871 8.08 12.24 -28.80
CA THR A 871 6.92 12.24 -27.90
C THR A 871 6.99 11.05 -26.95
N GLY A 872 6.37 11.17 -25.77
CA GLY A 872 6.31 10.08 -24.78
C GLY A 872 7.65 9.79 -24.08
N ASP A 873 7.80 8.56 -23.60
CA ASP A 873 8.84 8.10 -22.66
C ASP A 873 10.25 7.90 -23.28
N VAL A 874 10.57 8.56 -24.41
CA VAL A 874 11.88 8.42 -25.05
C VAL A 874 12.95 9.08 -24.19
N ALA A 875 13.97 8.29 -23.81
CA ALA A 875 15.07 8.74 -22.96
C ALA A 875 16.46 8.50 -23.57
N LYS A 876 16.57 7.65 -24.61
CA LYS A 876 17.83 7.30 -25.28
C LYS A 876 17.59 7.04 -26.77
N ALA A 877 18.64 7.16 -27.60
CA ALA A 877 18.62 6.64 -28.96
C ALA A 877 19.92 5.92 -29.36
N ARG A 878 19.83 5.22 -30.49
CA ARG A 878 20.97 4.80 -31.32
C ARG A 878 20.75 5.25 -32.75
N VAL A 879 21.81 5.76 -33.37
CA VAL A 879 21.87 5.99 -34.81
C VAL A 879 22.56 4.80 -35.49
N THR A 880 22.16 4.48 -36.71
CA THR A 880 22.81 3.49 -37.56
C THR A 880 23.21 4.18 -38.87
N ILE A 881 24.46 4.00 -39.31
CA ILE A 881 24.99 4.57 -40.55
C ILE A 881 25.48 3.41 -41.42
N ASN A 882 24.90 3.22 -42.60
CA ASN A 882 25.22 2.12 -43.53
C ASN A 882 25.21 0.73 -42.85
N GLY A 883 24.23 0.49 -41.97
CA GLY A 883 24.11 -0.74 -41.18
C GLY A 883 25.04 -0.83 -39.95
N GLN A 884 25.99 0.09 -39.78
CA GLN A 884 26.85 0.15 -38.60
C GLN A 884 26.19 0.93 -37.47
N VAL A 885 25.80 0.22 -36.41
CA VAL A 885 25.12 0.77 -35.23
C VAL A 885 26.12 1.57 -34.40
N GLN A 886 25.79 2.83 -34.11
CA GLN A 886 26.60 3.73 -33.31
C GLN A 886 26.35 3.52 -31.79
N ALA A 887 27.13 4.22 -30.96
CA ALA A 887 27.02 4.15 -29.51
C ALA A 887 25.64 4.60 -28.99
N TRP A 888 25.33 4.26 -27.74
CA TRP A 888 24.21 4.88 -27.02
C TRP A 888 24.43 6.39 -26.88
N GLY A 889 23.37 7.18 -27.05
CA GLY A 889 23.46 8.61 -26.81
C GLY A 889 22.19 9.38 -27.16
N GLY A 890 22.37 10.70 -27.24
CA GLY A 890 21.33 11.68 -27.49
C GLY A 890 20.75 12.31 -26.22
N THR A 891 20.33 13.56 -26.35
CA THR A 891 19.81 14.40 -25.26
C THR A 891 18.34 14.69 -25.55
N PHE A 892 17.44 14.33 -24.64
CA PHE A 892 15.99 14.32 -24.85
C PHE A 892 15.30 15.29 -23.89
N ASN A 893 14.97 16.49 -24.37
CA ASN A 893 14.40 17.57 -23.54
C ASN A 893 13.20 18.24 -24.23
N ASN A 894 12.11 18.45 -23.49
CA ASN A 894 10.91 19.19 -23.91
C ASN A 894 10.36 18.77 -25.29
N GLY A 895 10.35 17.46 -25.59
CA GLY A 895 9.89 16.92 -26.88
C GLY A 895 10.84 17.18 -28.06
N THR A 896 12.06 17.66 -27.82
CA THR A 896 13.12 17.81 -28.81
C THR A 896 14.33 16.97 -28.47
N PHE A 897 15.06 16.49 -29.47
CA PHE A 897 16.30 15.73 -29.25
C PHE A 897 17.45 16.23 -30.11
N THR A 898 18.68 16.07 -29.59
CA THR A 898 19.90 16.01 -30.39
C THR A 898 20.60 14.67 -30.19
N TYR A 899 21.41 14.24 -31.16
CA TYR A 899 22.26 13.07 -31.08
C TYR A 899 23.60 13.38 -31.77
N TYR A 900 24.68 13.37 -31.01
CA TYR A 900 26.02 13.70 -31.51
C TYR A 900 26.58 12.58 -32.41
N VAL A 901 26.87 12.92 -33.66
CA VAL A 901 27.59 12.03 -34.61
C VAL A 901 29.04 12.46 -34.81
N GLY A 902 29.36 13.74 -34.59
CA GLY A 902 30.64 14.35 -34.92
C GLY A 902 30.71 14.82 -36.38
N SER A 903 31.32 15.99 -36.58
CA SER A 903 31.39 16.66 -37.88
C SER A 903 31.98 15.78 -38.97
N ASN A 904 31.40 15.83 -40.17
CA ASN A 904 31.80 15.07 -41.36
C ASN A 904 31.73 13.53 -41.23
N LYS A 905 31.10 12.97 -40.18
CA LYS A 905 30.95 11.52 -40.03
C LYS A 905 29.89 10.92 -40.97
N ILE A 906 28.86 11.70 -41.29
CA ILE A 906 27.83 11.37 -42.29
C ILE A 906 28.21 12.04 -43.62
N LYS A 907 28.05 11.32 -44.73
CA LYS A 907 28.40 11.72 -46.10
C LYS A 907 27.20 11.71 -47.03
N SER A 908 27.33 12.39 -48.18
CA SER A 908 26.41 12.21 -49.31
C SER A 908 26.31 10.72 -49.66
N GLY A 909 25.09 10.23 -49.83
CA GLY A 909 24.79 8.82 -50.12
C GLY A 909 24.72 7.86 -48.92
N ASP A 910 25.03 8.29 -47.69
CA ASP A 910 24.91 7.42 -46.51
C ASP A 910 23.44 7.11 -46.16
N ASN A 911 23.14 5.85 -45.87
CA ASN A 911 21.85 5.45 -45.30
C ASN A 911 21.90 5.60 -43.77
N VAL A 912 21.22 6.62 -43.25
CA VAL A 912 21.21 6.96 -41.83
C VAL A 912 19.82 6.76 -41.23
N THR A 913 19.73 5.98 -40.16
CA THR A 913 18.49 5.78 -39.40
C THR A 913 18.70 6.01 -37.90
N ILE A 914 17.63 6.37 -37.18
CA ILE A 914 17.62 6.49 -35.71
C ILE A 914 16.51 5.63 -35.08
N THR A 915 16.83 5.01 -33.95
CA THR A 915 15.90 4.22 -33.13
C THR A 915 15.89 4.78 -31.72
N ALA A 916 14.69 5.02 -31.19
CA ALA A 916 14.39 5.56 -29.87
C ALA A 916 14.04 4.46 -28.86
N TYR A 917 14.44 4.69 -27.61
CA TYR A 917 14.31 3.76 -26.50
C TYR A 917 13.88 4.49 -25.23
N ASP A 918 13.22 3.75 -24.32
CA ASP A 918 12.96 4.25 -22.97
C ASP A 918 14.20 4.17 -22.05
N LYS A 919 14.06 4.59 -20.80
CA LYS A 919 15.14 4.56 -19.80
C LYS A 919 15.70 3.15 -19.53
N ASN A 920 14.94 2.10 -19.83
CA ASN A 920 15.27 0.69 -19.58
C ASN A 920 15.72 -0.06 -20.86
N ASP A 921 16.12 0.68 -21.91
CA ASP A 921 16.61 0.13 -23.19
C ASP A 921 15.58 -0.69 -24.00
N LYS A 922 14.27 -0.52 -23.70
CA LYS A 922 13.19 -1.03 -24.56
C LYS A 922 13.00 -0.09 -25.75
N VAL A 923 12.98 -0.63 -26.97
CA VAL A 923 12.63 0.11 -28.20
C VAL A 923 11.21 0.68 -28.08
N LEU A 924 11.06 1.98 -28.36
CA LEU A 924 9.77 2.64 -28.48
C LEU A 924 9.41 2.90 -29.95
N ASP A 925 10.37 3.35 -30.75
CA ASP A 925 10.16 3.69 -32.16
C ASP A 925 11.46 3.51 -32.96
N ALA A 926 11.40 2.92 -34.16
CA ALA A 926 12.57 2.32 -34.78
C ALA A 926 12.84 2.74 -36.23
N ASN A 927 14.13 2.72 -36.59
CA ASN A 927 14.66 2.83 -37.95
C ASN A 927 14.15 4.06 -38.73
N LYS A 928 13.91 5.19 -38.05
CA LYS A 928 13.47 6.43 -38.67
C LYS A 928 14.59 7.00 -39.54
N VAL A 929 14.32 7.14 -40.84
CA VAL A 929 15.29 7.66 -41.81
C VAL A 929 15.60 9.12 -41.51
N VAL A 930 16.88 9.43 -41.32
CA VAL A 930 17.37 10.81 -41.24
C VAL A 930 17.64 11.28 -42.66
N LYS A 931 16.85 12.25 -43.15
CA LYS A 931 17.03 12.80 -44.51
C LYS A 931 18.27 13.69 -44.53
N ILE A 932 19.20 13.43 -45.44
CA ILE A 932 20.42 14.23 -45.63
C ILE A 932 20.13 15.36 -46.62
N LYS A 933 20.41 16.60 -46.23
CA LYS A 933 20.38 17.79 -47.09
C LYS A 933 21.75 18.01 -47.71
N GLU A 934 21.84 17.89 -49.02
CA GLU A 934 23.07 18.20 -49.76
C GLU A 934 23.24 19.72 -49.92
N ASP A 935 24.49 20.20 -49.84
CA ASP A 935 24.78 21.64 -49.92
C ASP A 935 24.75 22.09 -51.38
N THR A 936 23.71 22.85 -51.73
CA THR A 936 23.40 23.28 -53.10
C THR A 936 24.24 24.48 -53.54
N ALA A 937 25.57 24.41 -53.34
CA ALA A 937 26.51 25.38 -53.88
C ALA A 937 26.32 25.49 -55.41
N GLN A 938 26.14 26.72 -55.88
CA GLN A 938 25.76 27.08 -57.25
C GLN A 938 26.55 28.31 -57.70
N GLY A 939 26.87 28.38 -58.99
CA GLY A 939 27.47 29.57 -59.58
C GLY A 939 27.59 29.46 -61.10
N THR A 940 27.84 30.58 -61.77
CA THR A 940 28.08 30.61 -63.22
C THR A 940 29.30 31.46 -63.55
N ILE A 941 29.93 31.20 -64.70
CA ILE A 941 31.07 31.98 -65.18
C ILE A 941 30.86 32.40 -66.64
N THR A 942 31.11 33.67 -66.93
CA THR A 942 30.96 34.26 -68.27
C THR A 942 32.27 34.96 -68.64
N PRO A 943 33.15 34.32 -69.45
CA PRO A 943 34.32 35.02 -69.98
C PRO A 943 33.89 36.12 -70.94
N SER A 944 34.55 37.27 -70.84
CA SER A 944 34.55 38.30 -71.87
C SER A 944 35.30 37.81 -73.10
N GLU A 945 35.12 38.53 -74.22
CA GLU A 945 35.95 38.35 -75.41
C GLU A 945 37.42 38.68 -75.10
N TYR A 946 38.31 37.75 -75.42
CA TYR A 946 39.76 37.83 -75.18
C TYR A 946 40.46 38.35 -76.44
N LYS A 947 41.31 39.36 -76.28
CA LYS A 947 42.03 39.97 -77.41
C LYS A 947 43.40 39.33 -77.59
N LEU A 948 43.76 39.06 -78.83
CA LEU A 948 45.05 38.42 -79.14
C LEU A 948 46.23 39.25 -78.64
N GLY A 949 46.98 38.69 -77.67
CA GLY A 949 48.14 39.30 -77.02
C GLY A 949 47.96 39.54 -75.52
N ASP A 950 46.71 39.64 -75.03
CA ASP A 950 46.42 39.88 -73.61
C ASP A 950 47.02 38.79 -72.69
N SER A 951 47.49 39.18 -71.51
CA SER A 951 48.08 38.28 -70.53
C SER A 951 47.04 37.54 -69.66
N GLU A 952 45.77 37.95 -69.70
CA GLU A 952 44.69 37.45 -68.85
C GLU A 952 43.41 37.24 -69.64
N ILE A 953 42.68 36.16 -69.35
CA ILE A 953 41.24 36.06 -69.65
C ILE A 953 40.50 36.81 -68.55
N LYS A 954 39.46 37.57 -68.89
CA LYS A 954 38.64 38.35 -67.94
C LYS A 954 37.16 38.03 -68.14
N GLY A 955 36.33 38.34 -67.15
CA GLY A 955 34.89 38.16 -67.27
C GLY A 955 34.12 38.40 -65.97
N THR A 956 32.89 37.91 -65.92
CA THR A 956 32.02 37.96 -64.74
C THR A 956 31.71 36.56 -64.21
N TYR A 957 31.32 36.49 -62.94
CA TYR A 957 30.84 35.27 -62.30
C TYR A 957 29.70 35.59 -61.33
N THR A 958 28.88 34.58 -61.01
CA THR A 958 27.84 34.65 -59.98
C THR A 958 27.92 33.43 -59.07
N GLY A 959 27.40 33.56 -57.84
CA GLY A 959 27.37 32.47 -56.87
C GLY A 959 28.76 32.08 -56.32
N ASP A 960 28.88 30.83 -55.89
CA ASP A 960 29.94 30.31 -55.01
C ASP A 960 31.31 30.07 -55.70
N VAL A 961 31.56 30.66 -56.87
CA VAL A 961 32.80 30.45 -57.64
C VAL A 961 34.00 31.03 -56.89
N ALA A 962 34.95 30.16 -56.56
CA ALA A 962 36.17 30.52 -55.82
C ALA A 962 37.47 30.30 -56.62
N LYS A 963 37.44 29.44 -57.65
CA LYS A 963 38.60 29.11 -58.50
C LYS A 963 38.15 28.59 -59.88
N ALA A 964 39.02 28.68 -60.88
CA ALA A 964 38.77 28.15 -62.21
C ALA A 964 39.96 27.37 -62.79
N ARG A 965 39.66 26.63 -63.87
CA ARG A 965 40.65 26.10 -64.81
C ARG A 965 40.28 26.52 -66.23
N VAL A 966 41.29 26.94 -66.98
CA VAL A 966 41.19 27.14 -68.44
C VAL A 966 41.69 25.89 -69.16
N THR A 967 41.14 25.60 -70.33
CA THR A 967 41.60 24.54 -71.24
C THR A 967 41.85 25.17 -72.60
N ILE A 968 43.00 24.88 -73.22
CA ILE A 968 43.40 25.40 -74.54
C ILE A 968 43.66 24.19 -75.45
N ASN A 969 42.92 24.04 -76.54
CA ASN A 969 43.01 22.91 -77.47
C ASN A 969 42.98 21.53 -76.76
N GLY A 970 42.11 21.39 -75.75
CA GLY A 970 42.01 20.18 -74.92
C GLY A 970 43.08 20.03 -73.83
N GLN A 971 44.11 20.88 -73.78
CA GLN A 971 45.14 20.87 -72.74
C GLN A 971 44.73 21.74 -71.55
N VAL A 972 44.47 21.09 -70.42
CA VAL A 972 44.03 21.73 -69.17
C VAL A 972 45.19 22.51 -68.54
N GLN A 973 44.94 23.78 -68.23
CA GLN A 973 45.87 24.69 -67.58
C GLN A 973 45.80 24.56 -66.05
N GLY A 974 46.70 25.25 -65.33
CA GLY A 974 46.76 25.20 -63.87
C GLY A 974 45.49 25.72 -63.17
N TRP A 975 45.37 25.42 -61.88
CA TRP A 975 44.41 26.12 -61.02
C TRP A 975 44.75 27.61 -60.96
N GLY A 976 43.74 28.48 -61.00
CA GLY A 976 43.97 29.90 -60.81
C GLY A 976 42.74 30.78 -60.99
N GLY A 977 43.04 32.08 -61.10
CA GLY A 977 42.08 33.16 -61.24
C GLY A 977 41.83 33.92 -59.93
N THR A 978 41.52 35.20 -60.06
CA THR A 978 41.19 36.12 -58.96
C THR A 978 39.73 36.52 -59.09
N PHE A 979 38.93 36.22 -58.07
CA PHE A 979 37.47 36.36 -58.08
C PHE A 979 37.04 37.40 -57.05
N ASN A 980 36.65 38.60 -57.52
CA ASN A 980 36.30 39.73 -56.67
C ASN A 980 35.07 40.47 -57.23
N ASN A 981 34.11 40.79 -56.36
CA ASN A 981 32.93 41.62 -56.67
C ASN A 981 32.17 41.20 -57.96
N GLY A 982 32.01 39.89 -58.20
CA GLY A 982 31.34 39.36 -59.38
C GLY A 982 32.15 39.44 -60.69
N THR A 983 33.41 39.86 -60.63
CA THR A 983 34.36 39.90 -61.76
C THR A 983 35.52 38.94 -61.52
N PHE A 984 36.06 38.36 -62.60
CA PHE A 984 37.25 37.53 -62.52
C PHE A 984 38.32 37.93 -63.54
N THR A 985 39.57 37.70 -63.18
CA THR A 985 40.68 37.54 -64.15
C THR A 985 41.32 36.16 -63.97
N TYR A 986 41.89 35.61 -65.03
CA TYR A 986 42.68 34.38 -65.01
C TYR A 986 43.92 34.59 -65.90
N TYR A 987 45.11 34.52 -65.31
CA TYR A 987 46.36 34.75 -66.01
C TYR A 987 46.70 33.57 -66.94
N VAL A 988 46.85 33.85 -68.23
CA VAL A 988 47.30 32.88 -69.25
C VAL A 988 48.74 33.14 -69.70
N GLY A 989 49.23 34.38 -69.59
CA GLY A 989 50.50 34.83 -70.13
C GLY A 989 50.38 35.30 -71.59
N SER A 990 51.06 36.40 -71.91
CA SER A 990 51.00 37.05 -73.23
C SER A 990 51.38 36.10 -74.37
N ASN A 991 50.65 36.19 -75.48
CA ASN A 991 50.83 35.38 -76.70
C ASN A 991 50.69 33.85 -76.52
N LYS A 992 50.15 33.37 -75.38
CA LYS A 992 49.93 31.93 -75.16
C LYS A 992 48.72 31.38 -75.92
N ILE A 993 47.67 32.20 -76.08
CA ILE A 993 46.50 31.92 -76.91
C ILE A 993 46.72 32.53 -78.30
N LYS A 994 46.34 31.81 -79.35
CA LYS A 994 46.52 32.17 -80.76
C LYS A 994 45.19 32.17 -81.51
N SER A 995 45.16 32.85 -82.66
CA SER A 995 44.01 32.81 -83.56
C SER A 995 43.75 31.37 -84.01
N GLY A 996 42.51 30.89 -83.82
CA GLY A 996 42.11 29.52 -84.10
C GLY A 996 42.17 28.54 -82.91
N ASP A 997 42.69 28.93 -81.75
CA ASP A 997 42.66 28.07 -80.55
C ASP A 997 41.23 27.90 -80.01
N ASN A 998 40.88 26.67 -79.61
CA ASN A 998 39.66 26.42 -78.84
C ASN A 998 39.95 26.58 -77.35
N VAL A 999 39.44 27.65 -76.74
CA VAL A 999 39.68 27.99 -75.34
C VAL A 999 38.38 27.94 -74.54
N THR A 1000 38.37 27.19 -73.44
CA THR A 1000 37.22 27.09 -72.52
C THR A 1000 37.63 27.31 -71.08
N ILE A 1001 36.72 27.80 -70.24
CA ILE A 1001 36.91 27.94 -68.79
C ILE A 1001 35.83 27.17 -68.01
N THR A 1002 36.24 26.56 -66.90
CA THR A 1002 35.38 25.84 -65.95
C THR A 1002 35.59 26.43 -64.56
N ALA A 1003 34.49 26.76 -63.89
CA ALA A 1003 34.41 27.34 -62.56
C ALA A 1003 34.06 26.29 -61.49
N TYR A 1004 34.64 26.47 -60.31
CA TYR A 1004 34.52 25.55 -59.19
C TYR A 1004 34.30 26.32 -57.88
N ASP A 1005 33.67 25.64 -56.91
CA ASP A 1005 33.58 26.12 -55.54
C ASP A 1005 34.94 25.98 -54.80
N LYS A 1006 34.99 26.40 -53.54
CA LYS A 1006 36.17 26.26 -52.68
C LYS A 1006 36.63 24.80 -52.48
N ASN A 1007 35.72 23.83 -52.63
CA ASN A 1007 35.91 22.40 -52.37
C ASN A 1007 36.17 21.55 -53.64
N ASP A 1008 36.45 22.19 -54.79
CA ASP A 1008 36.66 21.54 -56.10
C ASP A 1008 35.40 20.91 -56.73
N LYS A 1009 34.19 21.26 -56.25
CA LYS A 1009 32.93 20.95 -56.94
C LYS A 1009 32.82 21.83 -58.20
N VAL A 1010 32.60 21.22 -59.36
CA VAL A 1010 32.27 21.96 -60.59
C VAL A 1010 30.94 22.70 -60.39
N LEU A 1011 30.93 24.01 -60.65
CA LEU A 1011 29.72 24.82 -60.61
C LEU A 1011 29.22 25.12 -62.03
N ASP A 1012 30.13 25.46 -62.95
CA ASP A 1012 29.80 25.78 -64.34
C ASP A 1012 30.99 25.46 -65.26
N ALA A 1013 30.74 24.86 -66.43
CA ALA A 1013 31.77 24.14 -67.18
C ALA A 1013 31.87 24.50 -68.65
N ASN A 1014 33.10 24.39 -69.17
CA ASN A 1014 33.45 24.45 -70.59
C ASN A 1014 32.94 25.70 -71.32
N LYS A 1015 32.86 26.83 -70.62
CA LYS A 1015 32.42 28.12 -71.16
C LYS A 1015 33.45 28.63 -72.17
N VAL A 1016 33.06 28.72 -73.43
CA VAL A 1016 33.92 29.13 -74.54
C VAL A 1016 34.35 30.59 -74.37
N VAL A 1017 35.66 30.82 -74.38
CA VAL A 1017 36.26 32.16 -74.46
C VAL A 1017 36.33 32.53 -75.94
N LYS A 1018 35.62 33.59 -76.35
CA LYS A 1018 35.74 34.11 -77.72
C LYS A 1018 37.08 34.81 -77.88
N ILE A 1019 37.74 34.60 -79.02
CA ILE A 1019 39.03 35.20 -79.38
C ILE A 1019 38.79 36.20 -80.51
N ASN A 1020 39.39 37.39 -80.40
CA ASN A 1020 39.34 38.48 -81.39
C ASN A 1020 40.77 39.01 -81.63
#